data_AF-A0A1N6EAI0-F1
#
_entry.id   AF-A0A1N6EAI0-F1
#
_cell.length_a   1.000
_cell.length_b   1.000
_cell.length_c   1.000
_cell.angle_alpha   90.00
_cell.angle_beta   90.00
_cell.angle_gamma   90.00
#
_symmetry.space_group_name_H-M   'P 1'
#
loop_
_entity.id
_entity.type
_entity.pdbx_description
1 polymer ?
#
loop_
_entity_poly.entity_id
_entity_poly.type
_entity_poly.pdbx_seq_one_letter_code
_entity_poly.pdbx_strand_id
1 'polypeptide(L)'
;MVKHLLTVTGILASILLSAQKNFWTPVQNASVLGKTISLKERTTTPKAYNLYKLDMKGIKSELAKAPARESINEDVVIKFPNASGKLVDYVVKEAPVMAKELSDKYPDIKSYVGYQKDNSGNTIRLSTSPFDGINVMYFDNWEVSYLDTYTDDLSTFIVYKRSDLPAYPEQFNCGFDQANFQTPPSVEPIALKAPIVKDGMLRKYRLALACTIEYAAFHVNRAGLSGGTLEQKKAAVLAAMNASMTRVNGVYEKTVSLTMVLVPNNDQIIFIDSDNYDNENSAANGYPLLGQNQTVCDNVIGTNNYDIGHVFSTASGGVASLQSPCNASRKAQGTTGTNSPINDAFNIDYVAHEMGHQFGGNHTFRANTGSCQGNANNGTAVEPGSGSTIMAYAGICGSTNNIQTRSDAYFHSVSVNEMYNFISRTTDCSVKTSNNNGVPTADAGADYTIPNGTAFVLTGSGTDPDGDDLTYLWEQTDFAALANNPQPPVATSTLGTAFRSFTPTTSPQRYFPTMSSIANNILTPKWEVIPNVARTLNFSLLVNDNKATGNQSARDLMKVTVTTTGPFKVTSQTLAANYNGGSTLPVTWDLAGTNVAPINTENVQILLSSDNGLTFPTVLAESVPNTGSADVILPNENNGNARIMVKAVNNIYFAVNSARFNINKVLAVNESAFDKGFAIYPNPTKGEVNISLSKVNKGASYQILDLSGKLVSNGSLENEKTQVNISSLKTGTYRIVISNNGETTSKNLIVK
;
A
#
# COMPACT_ATOMS: atom_id res chain seq x y z
N MET A 1 -21.58 4.68 65.23
CA MET A 1 -20.51 4.46 64.24
C MET A 1 -21.09 4.26 62.83
N VAL A 2 -22.07 5.06 62.39
CA VAL A 2 -22.73 4.92 61.07
C VAL A 2 -23.19 6.30 60.58
N LYS A 3 -22.25 7.23 60.33
CA LYS A 3 -22.55 8.52 59.68
C LYS A 3 -21.39 9.12 58.88
N HIS A 4 -20.33 8.35 58.64
CA HIS A 4 -19.19 8.75 57.80
C HIS A 4 -18.94 7.83 56.59
N LEU A 5 -19.91 6.96 56.25
CA LEU A 5 -19.76 5.97 55.18
C LEU A 5 -20.61 6.25 53.92
N LEU A 6 -21.22 7.43 53.81
CA LEU A 6 -22.07 7.81 52.67
C LEU A 6 -21.57 9.02 51.87
N THR A 7 -20.47 9.63 52.29
CA THR A 7 -19.79 10.72 51.54
C THR A 7 -18.53 10.27 50.82
N VAL A 8 -18.08 9.02 51.01
CA VAL A 8 -16.86 8.49 50.38
C VAL A 8 -17.17 7.62 49.15
N THR A 9 -18.40 7.13 49.01
CA THR A 9 -18.84 6.34 47.84
C THR A 9 -19.32 7.20 46.66
N GLY A 10 -19.49 8.51 46.85
CA GLY A 10 -19.84 9.47 45.78
C GLY A 10 -18.64 10.18 45.13
N ILE A 11 -17.41 9.98 45.65
CA ILE A 11 -16.20 10.68 45.18
C ILE A 11 -15.21 9.73 44.48
N LEU A 12 -15.48 8.41 44.46
CA LEU A 12 -14.66 7.40 43.77
C LEU A 12 -15.30 6.82 42.49
N ALA A 13 -16.42 7.40 42.03
CA ALA A 13 -17.03 7.09 40.73
C ALA A 13 -16.81 8.20 39.67
N SER A 14 -15.89 9.13 39.93
CA SER A 14 -15.34 10.08 38.94
C SER A 14 -13.96 9.65 38.49
N ILE A 15 -13.76 8.35 38.26
CA ILE A 15 -12.72 7.89 37.35
C ILE A 15 -13.18 8.36 35.97
N LEU A 16 -12.45 9.35 35.47
CA LEU A 16 -12.59 9.99 34.17
C LEU A 16 -12.65 8.93 33.05
N LEU A 17 -13.84 8.41 32.78
CA LEU A 17 -14.24 8.06 31.42
C LEU A 17 -14.40 9.40 30.70
N SER A 18 -13.28 9.98 30.26
CA SER A 18 -13.30 10.95 29.16
C SER A 18 -13.81 10.18 27.95
N ALA A 19 -15.14 10.07 27.82
CA ALA A 19 -15.78 9.61 26.61
C ALA A 19 -15.28 10.54 25.50
N GLN A 20 -14.39 10.02 24.68
CA GLN A 20 -13.72 10.79 23.65
C GLN A 20 -14.79 11.33 22.69
N LYS A 21 -14.91 12.65 22.61
CA LYS A 21 -16.01 13.32 21.93
C LYS A 21 -15.98 12.98 20.43
N ASN A 22 -17.08 12.43 19.94
CA ASN A 22 -17.29 12.24 18.51
C ASN A 22 -17.99 13.48 17.93
N PHE A 23 -17.38 14.09 16.91
CA PHE A 23 -17.93 15.24 16.18
C PHE A 23 -18.58 14.86 14.84
N TRP A 24 -18.49 13.59 14.45
CA TRP A 24 -18.88 13.10 13.12
C TRP A 24 -20.17 12.29 13.18
N THR A 25 -21.08 12.59 12.26
CA THR A 25 -22.32 11.82 12.06
C THR A 25 -22.37 11.32 10.62
N PRO A 26 -22.41 9.98 10.36
CA PRO A 26 -22.48 9.46 9.01
C PRO A 26 -23.78 9.85 8.31
N VAL A 27 -23.69 10.08 7.00
CA VAL A 27 -24.82 10.45 6.14
C VAL A 27 -25.20 9.26 5.26
N GLN A 28 -26.46 8.82 5.34
CA GLN A 28 -26.94 7.65 4.60
C GLN A 28 -27.50 7.96 3.19
N ASN A 29 -27.92 9.21 2.91
CA ASN A 29 -28.62 9.57 1.66
C ASN A 29 -27.95 10.74 0.91
N ALA A 30 -26.86 10.45 0.18
CA ALA A 30 -26.09 11.45 -0.57
C ALA A 30 -26.90 12.16 -1.69
N SER A 31 -27.82 11.45 -2.36
CA SER A 31 -28.58 11.97 -3.52
C SER A 31 -29.60 13.05 -3.17
N VAL A 32 -29.96 13.19 -1.89
CA VAL A 32 -30.91 14.21 -1.41
C VAL A 32 -30.18 15.51 -1.04
N LEU A 33 -28.95 15.42 -0.55
CA LEU A 33 -28.15 16.57 -0.10
C LEU A 33 -27.87 17.55 -1.23
N GLY A 34 -27.37 17.08 -2.38
CA GLY A 34 -27.08 17.95 -3.53
C GLY A 34 -28.31 18.62 -4.16
N LYS A 35 -29.53 18.24 -3.75
CA LYS A 35 -30.79 18.90 -4.16
C LYS A 35 -31.24 19.98 -3.18
N THR A 36 -30.76 19.94 -1.94
CA THR A 36 -31.20 20.83 -0.85
C THR A 36 -30.12 21.83 -0.42
N ILE A 37 -28.85 21.48 -0.62
CA ILE A 37 -27.69 22.31 -0.27
C ILE A 37 -26.73 22.31 -1.46
N SER A 38 -26.23 23.50 -1.83
CA SER A 38 -25.22 23.63 -2.88
C SER A 38 -23.94 22.88 -2.51
N LEU A 39 -23.39 22.17 -3.50
CA LEU A 39 -22.15 21.41 -3.34
C LEU A 39 -20.94 22.32 -3.57
N LYS A 40 -19.90 22.11 -2.77
CA LYS A 40 -18.63 22.80 -2.95
C LYS A 40 -18.02 22.40 -4.30
N GLU A 41 -17.47 23.40 -5.01
CA GLU A 41 -16.82 23.17 -6.31
C GLU A 41 -15.70 22.14 -6.21
N ARG A 42 -15.73 21.15 -7.11
CA ARG A 42 -14.75 20.06 -7.22
C ARG A 42 -14.55 19.69 -8.68
N THR A 43 -13.30 19.44 -9.07
CA THR A 43 -12.90 19.08 -10.44
C THR A 43 -13.28 17.66 -10.84
N THR A 44 -13.37 16.73 -9.88
CA THR A 44 -13.73 15.33 -10.12
C THR A 44 -14.58 14.77 -8.99
N THR A 45 -15.36 13.72 -9.24
CA THR A 45 -16.11 13.00 -8.19
C THR A 45 -15.53 11.60 -8.01
N PRO A 46 -15.19 11.16 -6.77
CA PRO A 46 -14.60 9.85 -6.55
C PRO A 46 -15.64 8.76 -6.87
N LYS A 47 -15.16 7.61 -7.36
CA LYS A 47 -16.00 6.45 -7.66
C LYS A 47 -16.61 5.82 -6.41
N ALA A 48 -15.90 5.90 -5.28
CA ALA A 48 -16.35 5.47 -3.98
C ALA A 48 -15.98 6.52 -2.93
N TYR A 49 -16.91 6.81 -2.01
CA TYR A 49 -16.72 7.78 -0.93
C TYR A 49 -17.75 7.59 0.18
N ASN A 50 -17.45 8.14 1.35
CA ASN A 50 -18.37 8.26 2.49
C ASN A 50 -18.65 9.73 2.78
N LEU A 51 -19.83 10.03 3.32
CA LEU A 51 -20.23 11.39 3.72
C LEU A 51 -20.47 11.48 5.21
N TYR A 52 -20.04 12.58 5.82
CA TYR A 52 -20.22 12.86 7.24
C TYR A 52 -20.64 14.31 7.49
N LYS A 53 -21.57 14.52 8.41
CA LYS A 53 -21.79 15.83 9.03
C LYS A 53 -20.78 16.05 10.15
N LEU A 54 -20.36 17.29 10.33
CA LEU A 54 -19.37 17.69 11.32
C LEU A 54 -19.89 18.79 12.25
N ASP A 55 -19.74 18.61 13.56
CA ASP A 55 -19.77 19.72 14.51
C ASP A 55 -18.46 20.52 14.42
N MET A 56 -18.46 21.49 13.49
CA MET A 56 -17.29 22.33 13.20
C MET A 56 -16.82 23.14 14.41
N LYS A 57 -17.76 23.63 15.22
CA LYS A 57 -17.44 24.44 16.41
C LYS A 57 -16.78 23.57 17.48
N GLY A 58 -17.33 22.39 17.72
CA GLY A 58 -16.80 21.40 18.66
C GLY A 58 -15.38 20.98 18.30
N ILE A 59 -15.15 20.55 17.06
CA ILE A 59 -13.82 20.05 16.65
C ILE A 59 -12.76 21.17 16.66
N LYS A 60 -13.09 22.39 16.20
CA LYS A 60 -12.17 23.53 16.25
C LYS A 60 -11.78 23.88 17.69
N SER A 61 -12.71 23.80 18.64
CA SER A 61 -12.42 24.06 20.04
C SER A 61 -11.49 23.02 20.67
N GLU A 62 -11.52 21.76 20.24
CA GLU A 62 -10.57 20.74 20.71
C GLU A 62 -9.21 20.87 20.01
N LEU A 63 -9.20 21.14 18.69
CA LEU A 63 -7.97 21.39 17.93
C LEU A 63 -7.17 22.58 18.45
N ALA A 64 -7.84 23.64 18.92
CA ALA A 64 -7.18 24.80 19.52
C ALA A 64 -6.38 24.50 20.80
N LYS A 65 -6.57 23.32 21.40
CA LYS A 65 -5.81 22.85 22.58
C LYS A 65 -4.57 22.04 22.19
N ALA A 66 -4.42 21.69 20.91
CA ALA A 66 -3.31 20.87 20.44
C ALA A 66 -1.97 21.54 20.79
N PRO A 67 -1.04 20.81 21.42
CA PRO A 67 0.28 21.37 21.68
C PRO A 67 1.07 21.50 20.38
N ALA A 68 2.16 22.28 20.39
CA ALA A 68 3.08 22.34 19.25
C ALA A 68 3.65 20.94 18.91
N ARG A 69 3.95 20.68 17.64
CA ARG A 69 4.45 19.37 17.14
C ARG A 69 5.70 18.87 17.86
N GLU A 70 6.51 19.77 18.38
CA GLU A 70 7.74 19.48 19.13
C GLU A 70 7.47 19.03 20.58
N SER A 71 6.23 19.18 21.06
CA SER A 71 5.84 18.77 22.41
C SER A 71 5.73 17.25 22.54
N ILE A 72 6.12 16.73 23.70
CA ILE A 72 5.90 15.33 24.09
C ILE A 72 4.48 15.06 24.60
N ASN A 73 3.65 16.10 24.77
CA ASN A 73 2.27 15.95 25.23
C ASN A 73 1.40 15.30 24.14
N GLU A 74 0.66 14.26 24.52
CA GLU A 74 -0.22 13.46 23.66
C GLU A 74 -1.69 13.50 24.11
N ASP A 75 -2.07 14.42 24.99
CA ASP A 75 -3.38 14.47 25.64
C ASP A 75 -4.52 14.82 24.67
N VAL A 76 -4.21 15.48 23.56
CA VAL A 76 -5.19 15.90 22.55
C VAL A 76 -5.40 14.77 21.54
N VAL A 77 -6.40 13.93 21.82
CA VAL A 77 -6.79 12.81 20.95
C VAL A 77 -8.16 13.06 20.32
N ILE A 78 -8.21 13.13 18.99
CA ILE A 78 -9.42 13.49 18.22
C ILE A 78 -9.79 12.37 17.24
N LYS A 79 -11.09 12.10 17.12
CA LYS A 79 -11.64 11.10 16.17
C LYS A 79 -11.79 11.68 14.77
N PHE A 80 -11.36 10.93 13.77
CA PHE A 80 -11.57 11.23 12.35
C PHE A 80 -12.12 10.00 11.60
N PRO A 81 -13.07 10.17 10.66
CA PRO A 81 -13.52 9.07 9.80
C PRO A 81 -12.47 8.77 8.73
N ASN A 82 -12.16 7.49 8.53
CA ASN A 82 -11.32 7.03 7.43
C ASN A 82 -12.14 6.58 6.22
N ALA A 83 -11.47 6.28 5.10
CA ALA A 83 -12.13 5.86 3.86
C ALA A 83 -12.89 4.54 3.97
N SER A 84 -12.62 3.70 4.99
CA SER A 84 -13.37 2.47 5.27
C SER A 84 -14.68 2.70 6.04
N GLY A 85 -14.95 3.94 6.44
CA GLY A 85 -16.14 4.30 7.22
C GLY A 85 -15.99 4.12 8.73
N LYS A 86 -14.76 3.92 9.22
CA LYS A 86 -14.46 3.78 10.66
C LYS A 86 -13.97 5.10 11.25
N LEU A 87 -14.34 5.38 12.50
CA LEU A 87 -13.75 6.47 13.27
C LEU A 87 -12.46 5.98 13.94
N VAL A 88 -11.37 6.70 13.70
CA VAL A 88 -10.03 6.38 14.16
C VAL A 88 -9.52 7.51 15.07
N ASP A 89 -8.81 7.13 16.13
CA ASP A 89 -8.25 8.04 17.12
C ASP A 89 -6.87 8.52 16.71
N TYR A 90 -6.67 9.83 16.64
CA TYR A 90 -5.38 10.44 16.35
C TYR A 90 -4.93 11.33 17.50
N VAL A 91 -3.68 11.17 17.92
CA VAL A 91 -2.99 12.18 18.73
C VAL A 91 -2.66 13.36 17.82
N VAL A 92 -3.15 14.55 18.13
CA VAL A 92 -3.05 15.73 17.26
C VAL A 92 -2.15 16.79 17.88
N LYS A 93 -1.24 17.33 17.06
CA LYS A 93 -0.33 18.43 17.41
C LYS A 93 -0.42 19.55 16.37
N GLU A 94 -0.30 20.80 16.81
CA GLU A 94 -0.22 21.96 15.92
C GLU A 94 1.08 21.90 15.12
N ALA A 95 0.96 21.95 13.79
CA ALA A 95 2.07 21.95 12.85
C ALA A 95 1.85 23.07 11.83
N PRO A 96 2.12 24.33 12.23
CA PRO A 96 1.81 25.50 11.44
C PRO A 96 2.53 25.49 10.08
N VAL A 97 1.78 25.83 9.04
CA VAL A 97 2.32 26.13 7.71
C VAL A 97 2.65 27.62 7.57
N MET A 98 2.22 28.46 8.52
CA MET A 98 2.51 29.89 8.57
C MET A 98 3.49 30.20 9.70
N ALA A 99 4.40 31.15 9.48
CA ALA A 99 5.18 31.74 10.55
C ALA A 99 4.26 32.34 11.61
N LYS A 100 4.78 32.47 12.84
CA LYS A 100 3.97 32.83 14.00
C LYS A 100 3.23 34.15 13.80
N GLU A 101 3.91 35.16 13.30
CA GLU A 101 3.38 36.50 13.05
C GLU A 101 2.23 36.48 12.04
N LEU A 102 2.36 35.68 10.98
CA LEU A 102 1.31 35.51 9.98
C LEU A 102 0.13 34.73 10.56
N SER A 103 0.38 33.68 11.34
CA SER A 103 -0.68 32.92 12.02
C SER A 103 -1.43 33.75 13.07
N ASP A 104 -0.73 34.64 13.80
CA ASP A 104 -1.35 35.56 14.76
C ASP A 104 -2.27 36.58 14.04
N LYS A 105 -1.89 37.00 12.82
CA LYS A 105 -2.72 37.89 11.97
C LYS A 105 -3.96 37.19 11.39
N TYR A 106 -3.87 35.90 11.11
CA TYR A 106 -4.96 35.08 10.56
C TYR A 106 -5.27 33.86 11.47
N PRO A 107 -5.80 34.07 12.69
CA PRO A 107 -5.87 33.03 13.72
C PRO A 107 -6.83 31.88 13.39
N ASP A 108 -7.80 32.10 12.49
CA ASP A 108 -8.77 31.09 12.05
C ASP A 108 -8.23 30.13 10.98
N ILE A 109 -7.01 30.35 10.48
CA ILE A 109 -6.33 29.51 9.51
C ILE A 109 -5.22 28.74 10.24
N LYS A 110 -5.38 27.42 10.35
CA LYS A 110 -4.48 26.56 11.14
C LYS A 110 -4.15 25.26 10.43
N SER A 111 -3.06 24.63 10.85
CA SER A 111 -2.60 23.34 10.34
C SER A 111 -2.05 22.47 11.46
N TYR A 112 -2.28 21.17 11.34
CA TYR A 112 -1.94 20.17 12.34
C TYR A 112 -1.34 18.93 11.70
N VAL A 113 -0.67 18.14 12.52
CA VAL A 113 -0.22 16.78 12.25
C VAL A 113 -0.82 15.86 13.30
N GLY A 114 -1.07 14.61 12.94
CA GLY A 114 -1.40 13.60 13.92
C GLY A 114 -0.94 12.21 13.51
N TYR A 115 -0.88 11.32 14.49
CA TYR A 115 -0.62 9.90 14.29
C TYR A 115 -1.69 9.10 15.01
N GLN A 116 -2.03 7.95 14.44
CA GLN A 116 -3.06 7.10 15.00
C GLN A 116 -2.59 6.58 16.37
N LYS A 117 -3.48 6.66 17.35
CA LYS A 117 -3.23 6.09 18.67
C LYS A 117 -3.04 4.57 18.52
N ASP A 118 -1.99 4.05 19.15
CA ASP A 118 -1.58 2.63 19.09
C ASP A 118 -1.11 2.14 17.70
N ASN A 119 -0.92 3.03 16.72
CA ASN A 119 -0.29 2.73 15.43
C ASN A 119 0.34 4.01 14.83
N SER A 120 1.59 4.30 15.20
CA SER A 120 2.29 5.52 14.76
C SER A 120 2.61 5.57 13.26
N GLY A 121 2.58 4.42 12.56
CA GLY A 121 2.78 4.33 11.11
C GLY A 121 1.67 4.97 10.29
N ASN A 122 0.48 5.14 10.88
CA ASN A 122 -0.64 5.86 10.27
C ASN A 122 -0.65 7.32 10.73
N THR A 123 -0.64 8.26 9.78
CA THR A 123 -0.57 9.69 10.08
C THR A 123 -1.60 10.51 9.32
N ILE A 124 -1.86 11.72 9.81
CA ILE A 124 -2.69 12.71 9.14
C ILE A 124 -1.99 14.06 9.10
N ARG A 125 -2.19 14.81 8.01
CA ARG A 125 -2.00 16.26 7.98
C ARG A 125 -3.35 16.90 7.71
N LEU A 126 -3.71 17.89 8.53
CA LEU A 126 -5.00 18.56 8.39
C LEU A 126 -4.88 20.07 8.52
N SER A 127 -5.78 20.77 7.84
CA SER A 127 -5.89 22.22 7.89
C SER A 127 -7.32 22.62 8.23
N THR A 128 -7.46 23.76 8.89
CA THR A 128 -8.77 24.36 9.17
C THR A 128 -8.81 25.81 8.71
N SER A 129 -9.95 26.23 8.15
CA SER A 129 -10.19 27.63 7.78
C SER A 129 -11.68 27.98 7.93
N PRO A 130 -12.05 29.27 7.87
CA PRO A 130 -13.46 29.66 7.81
C PRO A 130 -14.09 29.50 6.42
N PHE A 131 -13.29 29.26 5.36
CA PHE A 131 -13.76 29.24 3.97
C PHE A 131 -13.89 27.81 3.38
N ASP A 132 -13.12 26.88 3.93
CA ASP A 132 -13.02 25.48 3.48
C ASP A 132 -13.18 24.47 4.61
N GLY A 133 -13.60 24.92 5.80
CA GLY A 133 -13.88 24.04 6.93
C GLY A 133 -12.63 23.30 7.41
N ILE A 134 -12.63 21.98 7.29
CA ILE A 134 -11.51 21.09 7.60
C ILE A 134 -11.13 20.27 6.37
N ASN A 135 -9.84 20.19 6.07
CA ASN A 135 -9.31 19.33 5.02
C ASN A 135 -8.24 18.43 5.62
N VAL A 136 -8.30 17.13 5.36
CA VAL A 136 -7.38 16.12 5.92
C VAL A 136 -6.80 15.29 4.79
N MET A 137 -5.49 15.05 4.85
CA MET A 137 -4.78 14.02 4.10
C MET A 137 -4.38 12.92 5.07
N TYR A 138 -4.80 11.69 4.77
CA TYR A 138 -4.48 10.50 5.55
C TYR A 138 -3.36 9.73 4.87
N PHE A 139 -2.44 9.21 5.67
CA PHE A 139 -1.47 8.20 5.30
C PHE A 139 -1.76 6.96 6.15
N ASP A 140 -2.48 5.99 5.59
CA ASP A 140 -2.64 4.68 6.20
C ASP A 140 -1.47 3.81 5.69
N ASN A 141 -0.36 3.80 6.44
CA ASN A 141 1.00 3.57 5.94
C ASN A 141 1.31 4.51 4.78
N TRP A 142 1.24 4.04 3.52
CA TRP A 142 1.46 4.83 2.30
C TRP A 142 0.21 4.88 1.40
N GLU A 143 -0.90 4.26 1.81
CA GLU A 143 -2.18 4.48 1.14
C GLU A 143 -2.72 5.86 1.51
N VAL A 144 -3.09 6.65 0.49
CA VAL A 144 -3.57 8.01 0.69
C VAL A 144 -5.08 8.10 0.54
N SER A 145 -5.71 8.73 1.54
CA SER A 145 -7.10 9.15 1.51
C SER A 145 -7.23 10.64 1.81
N TYR A 146 -8.38 11.21 1.48
CA TYR A 146 -8.69 12.61 1.75
C TYR A 146 -10.02 12.74 2.47
N LEU A 147 -10.13 13.77 3.30
CA LEU A 147 -11.40 14.31 3.80
C LEU A 147 -11.47 15.77 3.41
N ASP A 148 -12.47 16.13 2.61
CA ASP A 148 -12.66 17.48 2.08
C ASP A 148 -14.08 17.97 2.31
N THR A 149 -14.28 19.28 2.28
CA THR A 149 -15.63 19.89 2.33
C THR A 149 -16.47 19.45 1.12
N TYR A 150 -17.71 19.02 1.39
CA TYR A 150 -18.66 18.57 0.37
C TYR A 150 -19.74 19.60 0.03
N THR A 151 -20.21 20.37 1.03
CA THR A 151 -21.26 21.38 0.87
C THR A 151 -20.74 22.80 1.13
N ASP A 152 -21.32 23.79 0.44
CA ASP A 152 -20.89 25.20 0.56
C ASP A 152 -21.08 25.79 1.97
N ASP A 153 -22.06 25.28 2.72
CA ASP A 153 -22.33 25.68 4.11
C ASP A 153 -21.35 25.08 5.13
N LEU A 154 -20.34 24.32 4.67
CA LEU A 154 -19.32 23.64 5.47
C LEU A 154 -19.89 22.62 6.49
N SER A 155 -21.13 22.14 6.29
CA SER A 155 -21.78 21.22 7.22
C SER A 155 -21.45 19.75 6.95
N THR A 156 -21.15 19.39 5.70
CA THR A 156 -20.94 18.02 5.24
C THR A 156 -19.58 17.86 4.56
N PHE A 157 -18.93 16.73 4.83
CA PHE A 157 -17.59 16.39 4.37
C PHE A 157 -17.60 15.04 3.64
N ILE A 158 -16.72 14.91 2.66
CA ILE A 158 -16.53 13.71 1.83
C ILE A 158 -15.20 13.05 2.15
N VAL A 159 -15.21 11.74 2.39
CA VAL A 159 -14.01 10.93 2.67
C VAL A 159 -13.83 9.88 1.59
N TYR A 160 -12.65 9.81 0.96
CA TYR A 160 -12.40 8.92 -0.18
C TYR A 160 -10.92 8.56 -0.33
N LYS A 161 -10.62 7.42 -0.96
CA LYS A 161 -9.24 7.07 -1.32
C LYS A 161 -8.79 7.82 -2.56
N ARG A 162 -7.50 8.18 -2.64
CA ARG A 162 -6.89 8.76 -3.85
C ARG A 162 -7.12 7.88 -5.08
N SER A 163 -7.07 6.55 -4.90
CA SER A 163 -7.28 5.55 -5.96
C SER A 163 -8.69 5.56 -6.57
N ASP A 164 -9.68 6.12 -5.86
CA ASP A 164 -11.07 6.19 -6.34
C ASP A 164 -11.33 7.42 -7.21
N LEU A 165 -10.38 8.35 -7.33
CA LEU A 165 -10.52 9.51 -8.18
C LEU A 165 -10.40 9.13 -9.67
N PRO A 166 -11.32 9.62 -10.54
CA PRO A 166 -11.25 9.40 -11.99
C PRO A 166 -10.08 10.19 -12.60
N ALA A 167 -9.77 10.00 -13.89
CA ALA A 167 -8.72 10.80 -14.55
C ALA A 167 -9.00 12.31 -14.42
N TYR A 168 -7.95 13.10 -14.21
CA TYR A 168 -8.07 14.55 -14.14
C TYR A 168 -8.39 15.11 -15.54
N PRO A 169 -9.41 15.98 -15.69
CA PRO A 169 -9.87 16.42 -17.01
C PRO A 169 -8.92 17.40 -17.70
N GLU A 170 -8.08 18.14 -16.97
CA GLU A 170 -7.14 19.08 -17.58
C GLU A 170 -5.79 18.40 -17.84
N GLN A 171 -5.30 18.47 -19.07
CA GLN A 171 -3.99 17.93 -19.43
C GLN A 171 -2.90 18.94 -19.06
N PHE A 172 -2.02 18.52 -18.15
CA PHE A 172 -0.87 19.30 -17.69
C PHE A 172 0.32 19.14 -18.62
N ASN A 173 1.01 20.24 -18.89
CA ASN A 173 2.34 20.23 -19.49
C ASN A 173 3.32 20.77 -18.46
N CYS A 174 4.16 19.89 -17.92
CA CYS A 174 5.33 20.27 -17.13
C CYS A 174 6.48 20.61 -18.07
N GLY A 175 7.10 21.76 -17.84
CA GLY A 175 8.40 22.12 -18.40
C GLY A 175 9.43 22.25 -17.30
N PHE A 176 10.72 22.20 -17.64
CA PHE A 176 11.79 22.54 -16.70
C PHE A 176 12.82 23.43 -17.41
N ASP A 177 13.44 24.37 -16.67
CA ASP A 177 14.46 25.25 -17.23
C ASP A 177 15.83 24.57 -17.24
N GLN A 178 16.34 24.27 -18.44
CA GLN A 178 17.66 23.70 -18.67
C GLN A 178 18.80 24.74 -18.55
N ALA A 179 18.51 26.04 -18.50
CA ALA A 179 19.54 27.08 -18.61
C ALA A 179 20.46 27.21 -17.38
N ASN A 180 20.12 26.58 -16.24
CA ASN A 180 20.78 26.83 -14.96
C ASN A 180 21.35 25.57 -14.29
N PHE A 181 21.83 24.60 -15.08
CA PHE A 181 22.54 23.43 -14.57
C PHE A 181 23.78 23.84 -13.76
N GLN A 182 23.72 23.64 -12.44
CA GLN A 182 24.87 23.04 -11.79
C GLN A 182 24.71 21.54 -11.97
N THR A 183 25.65 20.93 -12.70
CA THR A 183 25.85 19.48 -12.65
C THR A 183 25.79 19.07 -11.18
N PRO A 184 25.01 18.04 -10.79
CA PRO A 184 24.90 17.65 -9.39
C PRO A 184 26.32 17.51 -8.81
N PRO A 185 26.62 18.16 -7.67
CA PRO A 185 27.89 17.99 -7.01
C PRO A 185 27.98 16.51 -6.61
N SER A 186 28.84 15.78 -7.31
CA SER A 186 28.95 14.32 -7.31
C SER A 186 27.65 13.58 -7.64
N VAL A 187 27.69 12.83 -8.74
CA VAL A 187 26.85 11.63 -8.88
C VAL A 187 27.31 10.70 -7.75
N GLU A 188 26.75 10.83 -6.55
CA GLU A 188 26.66 9.66 -5.67
C GLU A 188 25.97 8.61 -6.53
N PRO A 189 26.68 7.58 -7.00
CA PRO A 189 26.08 6.63 -7.92
C PRO A 189 24.83 6.10 -7.24
N ILE A 190 23.74 6.02 -7.98
CA ILE A 190 22.54 5.25 -7.59
C ILE A 190 22.95 3.82 -7.14
N ALA A 191 24.18 3.38 -7.48
CA ALA A 191 24.83 2.14 -7.11
C ALA A 191 25.47 2.03 -5.71
N LEU A 192 25.39 3.03 -4.80
CA LEU A 192 25.95 2.87 -3.44
C LEU A 192 24.89 2.45 -2.40
N LYS A 193 25.25 1.44 -1.59
CA LYS A 193 24.56 1.07 -0.35
C LYS A 193 24.76 2.19 0.66
N ALA A 194 23.70 2.83 1.11
CA ALA A 194 23.84 3.90 2.09
C ALA A 194 22.50 4.19 2.77
N PRO A 195 22.52 4.60 4.06
CA PRO A 195 21.41 5.35 4.62
C PRO A 195 21.16 6.60 3.75
N ILE A 196 19.88 6.90 3.48
CA ILE A 196 19.50 8.08 2.69
C ILE A 196 19.08 9.16 3.66
N VAL A 197 17.88 9.10 4.23
CA VAL A 197 17.41 10.07 5.23
C VAL A 197 17.91 9.63 6.59
N LYS A 198 18.99 10.26 7.08
CA LYS A 198 19.90 9.59 8.04
C LYS A 198 20.46 10.44 9.17
N ASP A 199 19.97 11.66 9.36
CA ASP A 199 20.55 12.59 10.33
C ASP A 199 19.64 12.90 11.52
N GLY A 200 18.44 12.34 11.56
CA GLY A 200 17.47 12.61 12.62
C GLY A 200 17.08 14.09 12.68
N MET A 201 17.10 14.79 11.54
CA MET A 201 16.78 16.22 11.45
C MET A 201 15.53 16.47 10.61
N LEU A 202 14.55 17.15 11.21
CA LEU A 202 13.49 17.85 10.49
C LEU A 202 14.02 19.20 10.00
N ARG A 203 13.96 19.42 8.69
CA ARG A 203 14.42 20.65 8.03
C ARG A 203 13.24 21.58 7.77
N LYS A 204 13.33 22.81 8.28
CA LYS A 204 12.33 23.86 8.10
C LYS A 204 12.86 24.93 7.14
N TYR A 205 12.18 25.10 6.01
CA TYR A 205 12.45 26.15 5.03
C TYR A 205 11.40 27.25 5.11
N ARG A 206 11.84 28.51 5.05
CA ARG A 206 10.97 29.69 4.91
C ARG A 206 10.53 29.81 3.46
N LEU A 207 9.22 29.74 3.22
CA LEU A 207 8.61 29.80 1.90
C LEU A 207 7.99 31.19 1.66
N ALA A 208 8.39 31.85 0.58
CA ALA A 208 7.68 32.97 0.00
C ALA A 208 6.74 32.44 -1.10
N LEU A 209 5.46 32.27 -0.78
CA LEU A 209 4.44 31.75 -1.69
C LEU A 209 3.59 32.90 -2.22
N ALA A 210 3.87 33.31 -3.45
CA ALA A 210 3.11 34.34 -4.15
C ALA A 210 1.90 33.74 -4.89
N CYS A 211 1.01 34.60 -5.37
CA CYS A 211 0.04 34.22 -6.39
C CYS A 211 -0.22 35.32 -7.40
N THR A 212 -0.67 34.94 -8.59
CA THR A 212 -1.22 35.90 -9.56
C THR A 212 -2.62 36.36 -9.14
N ILE A 213 -3.09 37.48 -9.69
CA ILE A 213 -4.44 38.00 -9.46
C ILE A 213 -5.52 37.01 -9.91
N GLU A 214 -5.28 36.17 -10.92
CA GLU A 214 -6.24 35.18 -11.39
C GLU A 214 -6.41 34.04 -10.40
N TYR A 215 -5.31 33.56 -9.82
CA TYR A 215 -5.36 32.58 -8.74
C TYR A 215 -6.12 33.15 -7.54
N ALA A 216 -5.81 34.40 -7.17
CA ALA A 216 -6.52 35.08 -6.09
C ALA A 216 -8.01 35.23 -6.39
N ALA A 217 -8.38 35.67 -7.58
CA ALA A 217 -9.76 35.82 -8.01
C ALA A 217 -10.53 34.49 -7.94
N PHE A 218 -9.92 33.39 -8.38
CA PHE A 218 -10.50 32.05 -8.27
C PHE A 218 -10.89 31.72 -6.82
N HIS A 219 -9.94 31.84 -5.88
CA HIS A 219 -10.20 31.51 -4.47
C HIS A 219 -11.11 32.51 -3.76
N VAL A 220 -11.05 33.79 -4.10
CA VAL A 220 -11.97 34.82 -3.59
C VAL A 220 -13.41 34.51 -4.02
N ASN A 221 -13.62 34.13 -5.28
CA ASN A 221 -14.94 33.77 -5.79
C ASN A 221 -15.45 32.48 -5.14
N ARG A 222 -14.59 31.46 -5.02
CA ARG A 222 -14.93 30.18 -4.36
C ARG A 222 -15.24 30.33 -2.86
N ALA A 223 -14.72 31.39 -2.22
CA ALA A 223 -15.05 31.75 -0.84
C ALA A 223 -16.30 32.66 -0.73
N GLY A 224 -16.91 33.08 -1.84
CA GLY A 224 -18.06 33.98 -1.84
C GLY A 224 -17.72 35.43 -1.44
N LEU A 225 -16.48 35.87 -1.67
CA LEU A 225 -15.94 37.14 -1.17
C LEU A 225 -15.64 38.18 -2.25
N SER A 226 -16.26 38.10 -3.42
CA SER A 226 -16.05 39.09 -4.50
C SER A 226 -16.33 40.53 -4.02
N GLY A 227 -17.31 40.72 -3.13
CA GLY A 227 -17.62 41.99 -2.46
C GLY A 227 -17.01 42.18 -1.06
N GLY A 228 -16.10 41.29 -0.63
CA GLY A 228 -15.44 41.37 0.68
C GLY A 228 -14.35 42.44 0.77
N THR A 229 -13.89 42.72 1.98
CA THR A 229 -12.73 43.61 2.21
C THR A 229 -11.44 43.00 1.66
N LEU A 230 -10.42 43.84 1.41
CA LEU A 230 -9.11 43.35 0.97
C LEU A 230 -8.54 42.29 1.93
N GLU A 231 -8.70 42.49 3.24
CA GLU A 231 -8.24 41.54 4.26
C GLU A 231 -8.99 40.21 4.20
N GLN A 232 -10.32 40.23 4.01
CA GLN A 232 -11.12 39.02 3.84
C GLN A 232 -10.71 38.25 2.58
N LYS A 233 -10.48 38.97 1.47
CA LYS A 233 -10.02 38.39 0.21
C LYS A 233 -8.65 37.73 0.37
N LYS A 234 -7.69 38.42 0.98
CA LYS A 234 -6.37 37.85 1.28
C LYS A 234 -6.45 36.62 2.21
N ALA A 235 -7.30 36.65 3.22
CA ALA A 235 -7.51 35.52 4.12
C ALA A 235 -8.02 34.28 3.37
N ALA A 236 -8.90 34.45 2.38
CA ALA A 236 -9.40 33.33 1.57
C ALA A 236 -8.31 32.69 0.70
N VAL A 237 -7.49 33.52 0.04
CA VAL A 237 -6.36 33.03 -0.75
C VAL A 237 -5.31 32.35 0.14
N LEU A 238 -4.98 32.96 1.28
CA LEU A 238 -4.05 32.38 2.25
C LEU A 238 -4.56 31.06 2.83
N ALA A 239 -5.87 30.91 3.06
CA ALA A 239 -6.46 29.66 3.51
C ALA A 239 -6.29 28.52 2.50
N ALA A 240 -6.45 28.83 1.21
CA ALA A 240 -6.21 27.86 0.13
C ALA A 240 -4.74 27.46 0.05
N MET A 241 -3.83 28.43 0.06
CA MET A 241 -2.38 28.19 0.12
C MET A 241 -1.99 27.33 1.32
N ASN A 242 -2.55 27.62 2.50
CA ASN A 242 -2.33 26.85 3.72
C ASN A 242 -2.82 25.40 3.58
N ALA A 243 -4.00 25.17 2.99
CA ALA A 243 -4.51 23.83 2.75
C ALA A 243 -3.62 23.05 1.76
N SER A 244 -3.20 23.67 0.66
CA SER A 244 -2.27 23.10 -0.32
C SER A 244 -0.95 22.69 0.33
N MET A 245 -0.30 23.62 1.02
CA MET A 245 0.99 23.36 1.65
C MET A 245 0.90 22.42 2.85
N THR A 246 -0.26 22.28 3.49
CA THR A 246 -0.49 21.24 4.50
C THR A 246 -0.40 19.84 3.90
N ARG A 247 -0.95 19.63 2.70
CA ARG A 247 -0.84 18.34 1.99
C ARG A 247 0.55 18.10 1.45
N VAL A 248 1.15 19.10 0.80
CA VAL A 248 2.51 19.03 0.27
C VAL A 248 3.49 18.70 1.38
N ASN A 249 3.48 19.44 2.50
CA ASN A 249 4.33 19.14 3.66
C ASN A 249 4.10 17.71 4.18
N GLY A 250 2.89 17.16 4.12
CA GLY A 250 2.66 15.77 4.51
C GLY A 250 3.51 14.76 3.75
N VAL A 251 3.66 14.94 2.43
CA VAL A 251 4.50 14.08 1.59
C VAL A 251 6.00 14.29 1.91
N TYR A 252 6.43 15.55 1.99
CA TYR A 252 7.85 15.87 2.22
C TYR A 252 8.34 15.49 3.61
N GLU A 253 7.52 15.67 4.64
CA GLU A 253 7.80 15.24 6.01
C GLU A 253 7.90 13.70 6.09
N LYS A 254 6.96 12.99 5.44
CA LYS A 254 6.92 11.53 5.41
C LYS A 254 8.02 10.90 4.55
N THR A 255 8.60 11.64 3.60
CA THR A 255 9.63 11.09 2.70
C THR A 255 11.04 11.49 3.11
N VAL A 256 11.30 12.79 3.28
CA VAL A 256 12.65 13.36 3.43
C VAL A 256 12.83 14.25 4.66
N SER A 257 11.92 14.17 5.64
CA SER A 257 11.96 14.98 6.87
C SER A 257 12.13 16.48 6.59
N LEU A 258 11.30 17.00 5.67
CA LEU A 258 11.31 18.39 5.24
C LEU A 258 9.93 19.03 5.39
N THR A 259 9.88 20.25 5.93
CA THR A 259 8.68 21.09 5.99
C THR A 259 8.96 22.51 5.51
N MET A 260 7.95 23.13 4.91
CA MET A 260 7.97 24.51 4.43
C MET A 260 6.97 25.35 5.23
N VAL A 261 7.38 26.56 5.62
CA VAL A 261 6.59 27.49 6.44
C VAL A 261 6.58 28.86 5.77
N LEU A 262 5.38 29.39 5.50
CA LEU A 262 5.17 30.71 4.91
C LEU A 262 5.78 31.81 5.77
N VAL A 263 6.47 32.75 5.13
CA VAL A 263 7.16 33.87 5.80
C VAL A 263 6.20 34.81 6.55
N PRO A 264 6.67 35.54 7.60
CA PRO A 264 5.84 36.44 8.41
C PRO A 264 4.96 37.42 7.64
N ASN A 265 5.44 37.95 6.52
CA ASN A 265 4.78 38.94 5.68
C ASN A 265 4.31 38.38 4.32
N ASN A 266 4.04 37.06 4.23
CA ASN A 266 3.61 36.42 2.98
C ASN A 266 2.33 37.02 2.39
N ASP A 267 1.46 37.60 3.22
CA ASP A 267 0.25 38.26 2.77
C ASP A 267 0.50 39.54 1.94
N GLN A 268 1.74 40.03 1.90
CA GLN A 268 2.16 41.14 1.03
C GLN A 268 2.37 40.71 -0.43
N ILE A 269 2.65 39.43 -0.68
CA ILE A 269 2.77 38.84 -2.03
C ILE A 269 1.52 38.05 -2.45
N ILE A 270 0.42 38.27 -1.75
CA ILE A 270 -0.94 37.88 -2.17
C ILE A 270 -1.58 39.09 -2.84
N PHE A 271 -1.60 39.08 -4.17
CA PHE A 271 -2.12 40.16 -4.99
C PHE A 271 -3.60 39.90 -5.32
N ILE A 272 -4.46 40.91 -5.14
CA ILE A 272 -5.91 40.79 -5.33
C ILE A 272 -6.36 41.55 -6.58
N ASP A 273 -6.01 42.82 -6.69
CA ASP A 273 -6.50 43.70 -7.77
C ASP A 273 -5.44 44.03 -8.83
N SER A 274 -4.15 43.93 -8.48
CA SER A 274 -3.02 44.19 -9.38
C SER A 274 -1.77 43.46 -8.91
N ASP A 275 -0.99 42.94 -9.85
CA ASP A 275 0.31 42.32 -9.60
C ASP A 275 1.37 42.72 -10.65
N ASN A 276 2.54 42.08 -10.57
CA ASN A 276 3.61 42.19 -11.56
C ASN A 276 3.82 40.85 -12.29
N TYR A 277 2.75 40.06 -12.46
CA TYR A 277 2.79 38.79 -13.16
C TYR A 277 1.98 38.90 -14.44
N ASP A 278 2.45 38.25 -15.50
CA ASP A 278 1.72 38.17 -16.77
C ASP A 278 0.77 36.96 -16.84
N ASN A 279 0.82 36.08 -15.84
CA ASN A 279 0.12 34.80 -15.80
C ASN A 279 0.40 33.94 -17.06
N GLU A 280 1.63 34.01 -17.59
CA GLU A 280 2.10 33.29 -18.77
C GLU A 280 3.26 32.36 -18.41
N ASN A 281 3.19 31.08 -18.79
CA ASN A 281 4.17 30.08 -18.38
C ASN A 281 4.63 29.15 -19.51
N SER A 282 4.56 29.61 -20.76
CA SER A 282 4.97 28.80 -21.90
C SER A 282 6.48 28.80 -22.11
N ALA A 283 6.97 27.64 -22.56
CA ALA A 283 8.35 27.46 -23.01
C ALA A 283 8.73 28.42 -24.16
N ALA A 284 7.77 28.76 -25.02
CA ALA A 284 7.98 29.65 -26.18
C ALA A 284 8.41 31.06 -25.77
N ASN A 285 7.99 31.51 -24.58
CA ASN A 285 8.31 32.83 -24.02
C ASN A 285 9.37 32.75 -22.91
N GLY A 286 10.02 31.60 -22.74
CA GLY A 286 11.09 31.42 -21.74
C GLY A 286 10.59 31.36 -20.29
N TYR A 287 9.36 30.89 -20.05
CA TYR A 287 8.80 30.71 -18.70
C TYR A 287 8.86 31.98 -17.82
N PRO A 288 8.22 33.09 -18.22
CA PRO A 288 8.45 34.41 -17.63
C PRO A 288 8.10 34.48 -16.12
N LEU A 289 7.13 33.69 -15.65
CA LEU A 289 6.77 33.59 -14.23
C LEU A 289 7.96 33.25 -13.32
N LEU A 290 8.97 32.51 -13.78
CA LEU A 290 10.15 32.18 -12.96
C LEU A 290 10.90 33.45 -12.54
N GLY A 291 11.28 34.29 -13.51
CA GLY A 291 12.03 35.52 -13.27
C GLY A 291 11.19 36.60 -12.58
N GLN A 292 9.90 36.69 -12.93
CA GLN A 292 8.96 37.59 -12.26
C GLN A 292 8.82 37.23 -10.78
N ASN A 293 8.65 35.95 -10.46
CA ASN A 293 8.51 35.53 -9.07
C ASN A 293 9.77 35.78 -8.23
N GLN A 294 10.95 35.54 -8.82
CA GLN A 294 12.22 35.90 -8.19
C GLN A 294 12.25 37.40 -7.84
N THR A 295 11.93 38.25 -8.80
CA THR A 295 11.93 39.71 -8.63
C THR A 295 10.92 40.17 -7.58
N VAL A 296 9.69 39.63 -7.62
CA VAL A 296 8.63 39.99 -6.66
C VAL A 296 9.00 39.58 -5.24
N CYS A 297 9.46 38.34 -5.05
CA CYS A 297 9.87 37.86 -3.73
C CYS A 297 11.05 38.67 -3.17
N ASP A 298 12.06 38.97 -3.99
CA ASP A 298 13.21 39.76 -3.57
C ASP A 298 12.84 41.19 -3.17
N ASN A 299 11.95 41.85 -3.94
CA ASN A 299 11.58 43.24 -3.68
C ASN A 299 10.64 43.40 -2.48
N VAL A 300 9.68 42.47 -2.31
CA VAL A 300 8.63 42.60 -1.28
C VAL A 300 9.02 41.91 0.03
N ILE A 301 9.51 40.68 -0.05
CA ILE A 301 9.88 39.91 1.15
C ILE A 301 11.32 40.22 1.55
N GLY A 302 12.20 40.48 0.60
CA GLY A 302 13.63 40.67 0.83
C GLY A 302 14.39 39.35 0.72
N THR A 303 15.46 39.33 -0.08
CA THR A 303 16.22 38.11 -0.38
C THR A 303 16.67 37.35 0.87
N ASN A 304 17.01 38.00 1.99
CA ASN A 304 17.46 37.29 3.19
C ASN A 304 16.33 36.65 4.03
N ASN A 305 15.07 36.97 3.72
CA ASN A 305 13.91 36.65 4.56
C ASN A 305 13.17 35.38 4.14
N TYR A 306 13.59 34.72 3.06
CA TYR A 306 13.02 33.46 2.59
C TYR A 306 14.11 32.52 2.05
N ASP A 307 13.82 31.23 2.01
CA ASP A 307 14.75 30.17 1.62
C ASP A 307 14.38 29.53 0.29
N ILE A 308 13.08 29.47 0.01
CA ILE A 308 12.46 29.02 -1.24
C ILE A 308 11.30 29.97 -1.56
N GLY A 309 11.07 30.25 -2.83
CA GLY A 309 9.88 30.94 -3.29
C GLY A 309 9.20 30.18 -4.42
N HIS A 310 7.89 30.36 -4.51
CA HIS A 310 7.04 29.72 -5.50
C HIS A 310 5.84 30.61 -5.79
N VAL A 311 5.28 30.59 -7.00
CA VAL A 311 4.05 31.31 -7.34
C VAL A 311 2.95 30.35 -7.76
N PHE A 312 1.75 30.53 -7.23
CA PHE A 312 0.55 29.88 -7.73
C PHE A 312 -0.17 30.76 -8.74
N SER A 313 -0.56 30.17 -9.86
CA SER A 313 -1.18 30.89 -10.96
C SER A 313 -2.36 30.13 -11.54
N THR A 314 -3.06 30.71 -12.52
CA THR A 314 -4.00 29.96 -13.36
C THR A 314 -3.43 29.65 -14.75
N ALA A 315 -2.20 30.08 -15.02
CA ALA A 315 -1.44 29.65 -16.19
C ALA A 315 -1.30 28.12 -16.16
N SER A 316 -1.72 27.43 -17.21
CA SER A 316 -1.65 25.96 -17.24
C SER A 316 -0.19 25.49 -17.21
N GLY A 317 0.12 24.54 -16.35
CA GLY A 317 1.43 23.89 -16.29
C GLY A 317 2.22 24.22 -15.04
N GLY A 318 3.45 23.73 -15.01
CA GLY A 318 4.40 23.96 -13.93
C GLY A 318 5.81 24.00 -14.51
N VAL A 319 6.65 24.77 -13.84
CA VAL A 319 8.09 24.84 -14.13
C VAL A 319 8.82 25.32 -12.90
N ALA A 320 9.99 24.74 -12.66
CA ALA A 320 10.88 25.16 -11.59
C ALA A 320 12.34 25.06 -12.01
N SER A 321 13.15 25.95 -11.44
CA SER A 321 14.60 25.82 -11.49
C SER A 321 15.05 24.72 -10.53
N LEU A 322 15.78 23.76 -11.08
CA LEU A 322 16.35 22.63 -10.34
C LEU A 322 17.29 23.12 -9.24
N GLN A 323 17.20 22.54 -8.04
CA GLN A 323 18.13 22.85 -6.93
C GLN A 323 18.22 24.35 -6.61
N SER A 324 17.06 25.00 -6.54
CA SER A 324 16.95 26.45 -6.37
C SER A 324 16.97 26.98 -4.92
N PRO A 325 16.41 26.30 -3.90
CA PRO A 325 16.39 26.79 -2.53
C PRO A 325 17.78 27.19 -2.04
N CYS A 326 17.83 28.24 -1.21
CA CYS A 326 19.04 28.84 -0.66
C CYS A 326 19.98 29.51 -1.69
N ASN A 327 19.65 29.54 -2.98
CA ASN A 327 20.41 30.29 -3.97
C ASN A 327 19.78 31.67 -4.20
N ALA A 328 20.45 32.74 -3.78
CA ALA A 328 19.93 34.11 -3.82
C ALA A 328 19.44 34.57 -5.20
N SER A 329 19.98 34.02 -6.30
CA SER A 329 19.62 34.45 -7.66
C SER A 329 18.45 33.66 -8.28
N ARG A 330 18.05 32.54 -7.69
CA ARG A 330 17.04 31.65 -8.29
C ARG A 330 16.10 30.93 -7.32
N LYS A 331 16.24 31.13 -6.00
CA LYS A 331 15.46 30.39 -4.99
C LYS A 331 13.95 30.61 -5.04
N ALA A 332 13.47 31.64 -5.73
CA ALA A 332 12.06 31.89 -6.01
C ALA A 332 11.62 31.50 -7.44
N GLN A 333 12.48 30.85 -8.22
CA GLN A 333 12.15 30.39 -9.58
C GLN A 333 11.40 29.05 -9.52
N GLY A 334 10.10 29.11 -9.18
CA GLY A 334 9.17 27.98 -9.26
C GLY A 334 7.73 28.48 -9.42
N THR A 335 6.95 27.80 -10.24
CA THR A 335 5.54 28.13 -10.48
C THR A 335 4.71 26.88 -10.74
N THR A 336 3.47 26.89 -10.26
CA THR A 336 2.46 25.86 -10.53
C THR A 336 1.12 26.54 -10.82
N GLY A 337 0.45 26.17 -11.90
CA GLY A 337 -0.86 26.70 -12.22
C GLY A 337 -1.78 25.75 -12.98
N THR A 338 -3.08 25.96 -12.75
CA THR A 338 -4.19 25.26 -13.42
C THR A 338 -5.40 26.19 -13.43
N ASN A 339 -6.39 25.95 -14.30
CA ASN A 339 -7.59 26.80 -14.30
C ASN A 339 -8.45 26.60 -13.04
N SER A 340 -8.30 25.45 -12.36
CA SER A 340 -8.99 25.11 -11.11
C SER A 340 -7.99 24.63 -10.04
N PRO A 341 -7.22 25.54 -9.41
CA PRO A 341 -6.08 25.19 -8.57
C PRO A 341 -6.49 24.74 -7.16
N ILE A 342 -7.20 23.61 -7.10
CA ILE A 342 -7.77 23.02 -5.89
C ILE A 342 -7.54 21.51 -5.83
N ASN A 343 -7.72 20.98 -4.62
CA ASN A 343 -7.74 19.55 -4.33
C ASN A 343 -6.42 18.83 -4.68
N ASP A 344 -6.47 17.51 -4.73
CA ASP A 344 -5.30 16.65 -4.72
C ASP A 344 -4.53 16.63 -6.05
N ALA A 345 -5.22 16.79 -7.19
CA ALA A 345 -4.56 16.86 -8.49
C ALA A 345 -3.60 18.06 -8.53
N PHE A 346 -4.08 19.25 -8.15
CA PHE A 346 -3.22 20.42 -8.04
C PHE A 346 -2.09 20.22 -7.03
N ASN A 347 -2.41 19.76 -5.82
CA ASN A 347 -1.43 19.71 -4.72
C ASN A 347 -0.36 18.61 -4.88
N ILE A 348 -0.73 17.41 -5.35
CA ILE A 348 0.17 16.25 -5.41
C ILE A 348 0.77 16.07 -6.80
N ASP A 349 -0.05 16.16 -7.84
CA ASP A 349 0.45 15.89 -9.19
C ASP A 349 1.29 17.06 -9.71
N TYR A 350 1.05 18.30 -9.24
CA TYR A 350 1.73 19.50 -9.73
C TYR A 350 2.56 20.20 -8.66
N VAL A 351 1.97 20.71 -7.57
CA VAL A 351 2.75 21.51 -6.59
C VAL A 351 3.90 20.69 -5.98
N ALA A 352 3.64 19.45 -5.57
CA ALA A 352 4.69 18.57 -5.05
C ALA A 352 5.72 18.14 -6.13
N HIS A 353 5.32 18.11 -7.40
CA HIS A 353 6.23 17.84 -8.52
C HIS A 353 7.20 19.01 -8.74
N GLU A 354 6.68 20.22 -8.89
CA GLU A 354 7.48 21.41 -9.17
C GLU A 354 8.38 21.78 -7.99
N MET A 355 7.86 21.67 -6.76
CA MET A 355 8.72 21.80 -5.58
C MET A 355 9.73 20.66 -5.50
N GLY A 356 9.44 19.48 -6.06
CA GLY A 356 10.37 18.35 -6.17
C GLY A 356 11.59 18.72 -7.00
N HIS A 357 11.40 19.40 -8.13
CA HIS A 357 12.48 20.01 -8.90
C HIS A 357 13.25 21.06 -8.11
N GLN A 358 12.57 21.97 -7.41
CA GLN A 358 13.26 22.95 -6.55
C GLN A 358 14.18 22.24 -5.54
N PHE A 359 13.74 21.14 -4.93
CA PHE A 359 14.57 20.33 -4.03
C PHE A 359 15.53 19.36 -4.73
N GLY A 360 15.55 19.31 -6.05
CA GLY A 360 16.59 18.64 -6.83
C GLY A 360 16.22 17.29 -7.44
N GLY A 361 14.95 16.86 -7.36
CA GLY A 361 14.50 15.65 -8.04
C GLY A 361 14.45 15.85 -9.56
N ASN A 362 14.99 14.91 -10.32
CA ASN A 362 14.83 14.81 -11.76
C ASN A 362 13.64 13.92 -12.14
N HIS A 363 13.19 14.03 -13.39
CA HIS A 363 12.14 13.18 -13.92
C HIS A 363 12.52 11.69 -13.87
N THR A 364 11.55 10.85 -13.48
CA THR A 364 11.74 9.41 -13.34
C THR A 364 11.20 8.58 -14.50
N PHE A 365 10.38 9.16 -15.38
CA PHE A 365 9.72 8.45 -16.48
C PHE A 365 10.60 8.27 -17.73
N ARG A 366 10.26 7.29 -18.57
CA ARG A 366 11.00 6.99 -19.82
C ARG A 366 10.25 7.31 -21.12
N ALA A 367 8.93 7.42 -21.12
CA ALA A 367 8.17 7.67 -22.36
C ALA A 367 8.58 8.98 -23.07
N ASN A 368 8.16 9.12 -24.33
CA ASN A 368 8.46 10.28 -25.17
C ASN A 368 7.27 10.65 -26.08
N THR A 369 6.04 10.47 -25.58
CA THR A 369 4.78 10.80 -26.26
C THR A 369 3.93 11.70 -25.39
N GLY A 370 3.05 12.51 -25.97
CA GLY A 370 2.28 13.49 -25.20
C GLY A 370 3.21 14.47 -24.48
N SER A 371 2.90 14.82 -23.23
CA SER A 371 3.70 15.75 -22.43
C SER A 371 5.08 15.20 -22.05
N CYS A 372 5.30 13.88 -22.14
CA CYS A 372 6.62 13.28 -21.92
C CYS A 372 7.65 13.65 -23.02
N GLN A 373 7.20 14.12 -24.19
CA GLN A 373 8.08 14.36 -25.33
C GLN A 373 9.12 15.45 -25.01
N GLY A 374 10.41 15.10 -25.06
CA GLY A 374 11.52 16.01 -24.77
C GLY A 374 11.80 16.29 -23.29
N ASN A 375 11.01 15.70 -22.37
CA ASN A 375 11.12 15.98 -20.94
C ASN A 375 11.83 14.88 -20.12
N ALA A 376 12.00 13.67 -20.66
CA ALA A 376 12.65 12.58 -19.92
C ALA A 376 14.13 12.89 -19.61
N ASN A 377 14.54 12.65 -18.36
CA ASN A 377 15.96 12.70 -17.96
C ASN A 377 16.58 11.30 -18.09
N ASN A 378 17.55 11.12 -18.97
CA ASN A 378 18.15 9.81 -19.24
C ASN A 378 18.81 9.16 -18.01
N GLY A 379 19.42 9.93 -17.10
CA GLY A 379 20.14 9.40 -15.94
C GLY A 379 19.23 8.93 -14.81
N THR A 380 17.96 9.34 -14.85
CA THR A 380 16.96 9.05 -13.80
C THR A 380 15.68 8.45 -14.34
N ALA A 381 15.57 8.18 -15.65
CA ALA A 381 14.43 7.54 -16.31
C ALA A 381 14.33 6.04 -15.96
N VAL A 382 14.00 5.75 -14.70
CA VAL A 382 13.95 4.43 -14.07
C VAL A 382 12.54 3.84 -14.01
N GLU A 383 11.51 4.60 -14.39
CA GLU A 383 10.13 4.13 -14.48
C GLU A 383 9.68 3.98 -15.94
N PRO A 384 8.99 2.88 -16.29
CA PRO A 384 8.48 2.68 -17.64
C PRO A 384 7.34 3.67 -17.94
N GLY A 385 7.02 3.84 -19.21
CA GLY A 385 5.90 4.66 -19.68
C GLY A 385 5.95 6.07 -19.11
N SER A 386 4.80 6.55 -18.64
CA SER A 386 4.61 7.80 -17.92
C SER A 386 5.16 7.79 -16.49
N GLY A 387 5.57 6.63 -15.97
CA GLY A 387 5.82 6.38 -14.54
C GLY A 387 4.57 6.51 -13.66
N SER A 388 4.78 6.36 -12.35
CA SER A 388 3.74 6.33 -11.30
C SER A 388 4.05 7.24 -10.11
N THR A 389 5.31 7.61 -9.86
CA THR A 389 5.70 8.45 -8.70
C THR A 389 5.54 9.95 -8.96
N ILE A 390 5.71 10.79 -7.92
CA ILE A 390 5.54 12.25 -8.04
C ILE A 390 6.42 12.85 -9.12
N MET A 391 7.70 12.48 -9.23
CA MET A 391 8.60 13.01 -10.28
C MET A 391 8.39 12.37 -11.66
N ALA A 392 7.38 11.50 -11.80
CA ALA A 392 6.96 10.98 -13.08
C ALA A 392 5.86 11.86 -13.71
N TYR A 393 5.44 11.53 -14.93
CA TYR A 393 4.39 12.24 -15.66
C TYR A 393 3.11 11.39 -15.76
N ALA A 394 2.74 10.76 -14.65
CA ALA A 394 1.64 9.81 -14.59
C ALA A 394 0.33 10.42 -15.15
N GLY A 395 -0.16 9.88 -16.27
CA GLY A 395 -1.44 10.28 -16.86
C GLY A 395 -1.36 11.30 -18.00
N ILE A 396 -0.19 11.88 -18.30
CA ILE A 396 -0.05 12.96 -19.31
C ILE A 396 0.83 12.58 -20.52
N CYS A 397 1.24 11.32 -20.66
CA CYS A 397 2.12 10.86 -21.75
C CYS A 397 1.38 10.17 -22.90
N GLY A 398 0.08 10.41 -23.03
CA GLY A 398 -0.77 9.85 -24.06
C GLY A 398 -1.27 8.42 -23.76
N SER A 399 -2.32 8.00 -24.46
CA SER A 399 -3.05 6.75 -24.18
C SER A 399 -2.20 5.48 -24.27
N THR A 400 -1.18 5.46 -25.13
CA THR A 400 -0.26 4.32 -25.26
C THR A 400 0.66 4.19 -24.05
N ASN A 401 1.18 5.30 -23.53
CA ASN A 401 2.27 5.33 -22.55
C ASN A 401 1.85 5.66 -21.11
N ASN A 402 0.58 6.02 -20.88
CA ASN A 402 0.06 6.22 -19.54
C ASN A 402 -0.06 4.89 -18.77
N ILE A 403 0.68 4.80 -17.66
CA ILE A 403 0.62 3.68 -16.71
C ILE A 403 -0.63 3.77 -15.84
N GLN A 404 -0.90 4.98 -15.37
CA GLN A 404 -2.04 5.34 -14.53
C GLN A 404 -2.42 6.80 -14.79
N THR A 405 -3.49 7.26 -14.16
CA THR A 405 -4.11 8.56 -14.48
C THR A 405 -3.59 9.73 -13.65
N ARG A 406 -2.78 9.47 -12.62
CA ARG A 406 -2.27 10.45 -11.64
C ARG A 406 -1.07 9.87 -10.91
N SER A 407 -0.23 10.68 -10.29
CA SER A 407 0.90 10.17 -9.51
C SER A 407 0.40 9.60 -8.18
N ASP A 408 1.06 8.54 -7.72
CA ASP A 408 0.97 8.11 -6.32
C ASP A 408 1.75 9.12 -5.46
N ALA A 409 1.27 9.42 -4.25
CA ALA A 409 1.78 10.51 -3.42
C ALA A 409 3.08 10.15 -2.67
N TYR A 410 4.07 9.62 -3.39
CA TYR A 410 5.42 9.35 -2.89
C TYR A 410 6.47 9.57 -4.00
N PHE A 411 7.72 9.66 -3.58
CA PHE A 411 8.87 9.83 -4.46
C PHE A 411 9.58 8.49 -4.69
N HIS A 412 10.03 8.24 -5.92
CA HIS A 412 10.91 7.10 -6.24
C HIS A 412 12.20 7.18 -5.42
N SER A 413 12.82 6.04 -5.06
CA SER A 413 14.05 6.01 -4.25
C SER A 413 15.20 6.84 -4.83
N VAL A 414 15.23 6.97 -6.16
CA VAL A 414 16.19 7.82 -6.90
C VAL A 414 15.95 9.30 -6.60
N SER A 415 14.70 9.77 -6.67
CA SER A 415 14.33 11.14 -6.31
C SER A 415 14.58 11.43 -4.84
N VAL A 416 14.28 10.48 -3.94
CA VAL A 416 14.60 10.63 -2.50
C VAL A 416 16.09 10.86 -2.28
N ASN A 417 16.95 10.09 -2.96
CA ASN A 417 18.40 10.25 -2.90
C ASN A 417 18.87 11.62 -3.44
N GLU A 418 18.38 12.04 -4.60
CA GLU A 418 18.72 13.35 -5.19
C GLU A 418 18.32 14.51 -4.27
N MET A 419 17.08 14.47 -3.78
CA MET A 419 16.54 15.50 -2.89
C MET A 419 17.29 15.52 -1.56
N TYR A 420 17.57 14.36 -0.97
CA TYR A 420 18.28 14.30 0.29
C TYR A 420 19.72 14.83 0.18
N ASN A 421 20.45 14.44 -0.87
CA ASN A 421 21.80 14.95 -1.12
C ASN A 421 21.82 16.48 -1.27
N PHE A 422 20.80 17.05 -1.93
CA PHE A 422 20.65 18.49 -2.01
C PHE A 422 20.44 19.10 -0.62
N ILE A 423 19.46 18.65 0.16
CA ILE A 423 19.12 19.26 1.46
C ILE A 423 20.12 18.94 2.58
N SER A 424 21.09 18.05 2.35
CA SER A 424 22.21 17.76 3.26
C SER A 424 23.51 18.48 2.89
N ARG A 425 23.53 19.26 1.82
CA ARG A 425 24.73 20.00 1.39
C ARG A 425 25.15 21.05 2.42
N THR A 426 26.42 21.46 2.36
CA THR A 426 26.99 22.46 3.27
C THR A 426 26.39 23.86 3.10
N THR A 427 25.87 24.20 1.91
CA THR A 427 25.23 25.48 1.60
C THR A 427 23.73 25.50 1.89
N ASP A 428 23.20 24.48 2.55
CA ASP A 428 21.80 24.43 2.94
C ASP A 428 21.48 25.49 4.01
N CYS A 429 20.37 26.21 3.83
CA CYS A 429 19.94 27.33 4.65
C CYS A 429 18.77 26.99 5.60
N SER A 430 18.31 25.73 5.63
CA SER A 430 17.20 25.33 6.48
C SER A 430 17.53 25.46 7.97
N VAL A 431 16.50 25.72 8.76
CA VAL A 431 16.58 25.52 10.21
C VAL A 431 16.40 24.03 10.50
N LYS A 432 17.43 23.41 11.06
CA LYS A 432 17.45 21.98 11.42
C LYS A 432 17.03 21.80 12.87
N THR A 433 16.00 20.98 13.10
CA THR A 433 15.55 20.60 14.44
C THR A 433 15.64 19.09 14.57
N SER A 434 16.19 18.58 15.67
CA SER A 434 16.20 17.14 15.89
C SER A 434 14.77 16.61 16.00
N ASN A 435 14.48 15.52 15.29
CA ASN A 435 13.21 14.82 15.38
C ASN A 435 13.24 13.63 16.35
N ASN A 436 14.37 13.42 17.05
CA ASN A 436 14.65 12.30 17.96
C ASN A 436 14.30 10.95 17.33
N ASN A 437 14.69 10.75 16.08
CA ASN A 437 14.45 9.53 15.32
C ASN A 437 15.77 8.84 14.95
N GLY A 438 15.89 7.55 15.30
CA GLY A 438 16.95 6.66 14.85
C GLY A 438 16.84 6.35 13.35
N VAL A 439 17.96 5.99 12.73
CA VAL A 439 17.95 5.61 11.31
C VAL A 439 17.70 4.10 11.22
N PRO A 440 16.71 3.62 10.45
CA PRO A 440 16.50 2.19 10.28
C PRO A 440 17.65 1.55 9.49
N THR A 441 17.68 0.22 9.45
CA THR A 441 18.57 -0.54 8.57
C THR A 441 17.82 -1.06 7.35
N ALA A 442 18.54 -1.30 6.26
CA ALA A 442 18.04 -1.98 5.08
C ALA A 442 19.04 -3.06 4.67
N ASP A 443 18.54 -4.27 4.43
CA ASP A 443 19.30 -5.39 3.89
C ASP A 443 18.50 -5.97 2.72
N ALA A 444 19.02 -5.78 1.51
CA ALA A 444 18.44 -6.30 0.29
C ALA A 444 18.74 -7.79 0.12
N GLY A 445 19.69 -8.37 0.86
CA GLY A 445 20.17 -9.73 0.69
C GLY A 445 21.24 -9.87 -0.40
N ALA A 446 21.43 -11.10 -0.88
CA ALA A 446 22.45 -11.43 -1.87
C ALA A 446 22.07 -11.02 -3.31
N ASP A 447 23.07 -10.86 -4.18
CA ASP A 447 22.86 -10.83 -5.63
C ASP A 447 22.50 -12.24 -6.14
N TYR A 448 21.64 -12.32 -7.17
CA TYR A 448 21.16 -13.61 -7.70
C TYR A 448 21.39 -13.77 -9.19
N THR A 449 21.61 -15.01 -9.62
CA THR A 449 21.56 -15.43 -11.02
C THR A 449 20.32 -16.30 -11.24
N ILE A 450 19.44 -15.91 -12.17
CA ILE A 450 18.12 -16.52 -12.39
C ILE A 450 17.91 -16.96 -13.85
N PRO A 451 16.99 -17.91 -14.11
CA PRO A 451 16.60 -18.24 -15.47
C PRO A 451 15.80 -17.10 -16.13
N ASN A 452 15.87 -17.00 -17.46
CA ASN A 452 15.00 -16.11 -18.23
C ASN A 452 13.54 -16.60 -18.21
N GLY A 453 12.60 -15.72 -18.56
CA GLY A 453 11.18 -16.06 -18.73
C GLY A 453 10.51 -16.64 -17.48
N THR A 454 11.09 -16.42 -16.29
CA THR A 454 10.67 -17.01 -15.02
C THR A 454 10.38 -15.91 -14.00
N ALA A 455 9.30 -16.04 -13.23
CA ALA A 455 8.96 -15.11 -12.17
C ALA A 455 9.98 -15.18 -11.01
N PHE A 456 10.13 -14.08 -10.27
CA PHE A 456 10.98 -14.03 -9.09
C PHE A 456 10.40 -13.14 -7.99
N VAL A 457 10.88 -13.34 -6.77
CA VAL A 457 10.49 -12.56 -5.59
C VAL A 457 11.73 -11.98 -4.91
N LEU A 458 11.74 -10.67 -4.70
CA LEU A 458 12.77 -10.02 -3.89
C LEU A 458 12.29 -10.01 -2.44
N THR A 459 13.15 -10.39 -1.51
CA THR A 459 12.87 -10.39 -0.07
C THR A 459 14.00 -9.66 0.62
N GLY A 460 13.66 -8.58 1.33
CA GLY A 460 14.61 -7.81 2.12
C GLY A 460 14.40 -8.00 3.62
N SER A 461 15.15 -7.25 4.41
CA SER A 461 14.89 -7.06 5.82
C SER A 461 15.34 -5.67 6.28
N GLY A 462 14.95 -5.29 7.49
CA GLY A 462 15.32 -4.03 8.10
C GLY A 462 14.94 -4.05 9.58
N THR A 463 15.62 -3.24 10.37
CA THR A 463 15.38 -3.06 11.80
C THR A 463 15.35 -1.58 12.13
N ASP A 464 14.47 -1.18 13.02
CA ASP A 464 14.42 0.19 13.52
C ASP A 464 14.98 0.27 14.96
N PRO A 465 15.93 1.17 15.27
CA PRO A 465 16.47 1.34 16.62
C PRO A 465 15.45 1.79 17.67
N ASP A 466 14.40 2.50 17.26
CA ASP A 466 13.36 3.04 18.14
C ASP A 466 12.16 2.10 18.27
N GLY A 467 12.10 1.04 17.46
CA GLY A 467 11.02 0.05 17.43
C GLY A 467 9.81 0.48 16.62
N ASP A 468 9.96 1.46 15.71
CA ASP A 468 8.90 1.92 14.82
C ASP A 468 8.56 0.89 13.73
N ASP A 469 7.31 0.91 13.26
CA ASP A 469 6.82 0.01 12.20
C ASP A 469 7.45 0.35 10.84
N LEU A 470 8.17 -0.61 10.26
CA LEU A 470 8.86 -0.44 8.99
C LEU A 470 7.96 -0.66 7.78
N THR A 471 8.25 0.08 6.72
CA THR A 471 7.73 -0.18 5.37
C THR A 471 8.86 -0.33 4.35
N TYR A 472 8.65 -1.18 3.36
CA TYR A 472 9.64 -1.61 2.38
C TYR A 472 9.17 -1.22 0.98
N LEU A 473 10.08 -0.63 0.21
CA LEU A 473 9.88 -0.23 -1.18
C LEU A 473 10.97 -0.85 -2.05
N TRP A 474 10.56 -1.83 -2.85
CA TRP A 474 11.40 -2.43 -3.88
C TRP A 474 11.17 -1.75 -5.21
N GLU A 475 12.21 -1.18 -5.83
CA GLU A 475 12.12 -0.45 -7.09
C GLU A 475 13.26 -0.84 -8.03
N GLN A 476 12.99 -0.89 -9.34
CA GLN A 476 14.04 -1.05 -10.33
C GLN A 476 14.76 0.29 -10.52
N THR A 477 16.08 0.28 -10.68
CA THR A 477 16.89 1.49 -10.88
C THR A 477 17.66 1.50 -12.19
N ASP A 478 17.38 0.56 -13.09
CA ASP A 478 17.93 0.57 -14.44
C ASP A 478 17.35 1.72 -15.26
N PHE A 479 18.22 2.46 -15.94
CA PHE A 479 17.85 3.46 -16.93
C PHE A 479 18.57 3.17 -18.25
N ALA A 480 18.00 3.63 -19.35
CA ALA A 480 18.67 3.63 -20.65
C ALA A 480 18.05 4.70 -21.56
N ALA A 481 18.76 5.08 -22.62
CA ALA A 481 18.21 5.91 -23.68
C ALA A 481 17.02 5.21 -24.34
N LEU A 482 16.03 5.98 -24.82
CA LEU A 482 14.78 5.46 -25.38
C LEU A 482 15.00 4.42 -26.51
N ALA A 483 16.03 4.60 -27.34
CA ALA A 483 16.40 3.66 -28.41
C ALA A 483 16.69 2.23 -27.90
N ASN A 484 17.11 2.10 -26.64
CA ASN A 484 17.43 0.83 -25.99
C ASN A 484 16.41 0.43 -24.91
N ASN A 485 15.32 1.20 -24.74
CA ASN A 485 14.28 0.96 -23.74
C ASN A 485 12.89 1.32 -24.31
N PRO A 486 12.37 0.50 -25.23
CA PRO A 486 11.06 0.74 -25.85
C PRO A 486 9.96 0.85 -24.79
N GLN A 487 8.95 1.70 -25.08
CA GLN A 487 7.81 1.94 -24.20
C GLN A 487 6.50 1.62 -24.96
N PRO A 488 5.67 0.67 -24.46
CA PRO A 488 5.86 -0.13 -23.25
C PRO A 488 7.07 -1.10 -23.32
N PRO A 489 7.62 -1.52 -22.15
CA PRO A 489 8.73 -2.49 -22.11
C PRO A 489 8.42 -3.80 -22.83
N VAL A 490 9.45 -4.47 -23.37
CA VAL A 490 9.32 -5.78 -24.04
C VAL A 490 10.32 -6.77 -23.47
N ALA A 491 9.96 -8.07 -23.49
CA ALA A 491 10.75 -9.13 -22.86
C ALA A 491 12.15 -9.31 -23.47
N THR A 492 12.34 -8.88 -24.72
CA THR A 492 13.60 -8.97 -25.46
C THR A 492 14.55 -7.79 -25.22
N SER A 493 14.14 -6.78 -24.44
CA SER A 493 15.03 -5.65 -24.12
C SER A 493 16.13 -6.10 -23.17
N THR A 494 17.38 -5.76 -23.50
CA THR A 494 18.56 -6.08 -22.69
C THR A 494 18.95 -4.97 -21.71
N LEU A 495 18.37 -3.77 -21.85
CA LEU A 495 18.67 -2.58 -21.05
C LEU A 495 17.39 -1.86 -20.59
N GLY A 496 17.55 -0.92 -19.66
CA GLY A 496 16.52 0.01 -19.21
C GLY A 496 15.45 -0.59 -18.28
N THR A 497 14.47 0.22 -17.92
CA THR A 497 13.42 -0.18 -16.98
C THR A 497 12.39 -1.12 -17.61
N ALA A 498 11.95 -2.11 -16.83
CA ALA A 498 11.02 -3.17 -17.19
C ALA A 498 9.86 -3.31 -16.18
N PHE A 499 10.00 -2.76 -14.97
CA PHE A 499 9.03 -2.88 -13.89
C PHE A 499 8.63 -1.50 -13.37
N ARG A 500 7.32 -1.21 -13.36
CA ARG A 500 6.77 -0.01 -12.73
C ARG A 500 7.02 0.03 -11.22
N SER A 501 6.91 1.21 -10.63
CA SER A 501 6.90 1.35 -9.17
C SER A 501 5.50 1.18 -8.55
N PHE A 502 5.48 0.88 -7.26
CA PHE A 502 4.32 0.76 -6.38
C PHE A 502 4.64 1.39 -5.02
N THR A 503 3.61 1.85 -4.30
CA THR A 503 3.76 2.42 -2.96
C THR A 503 4.45 1.46 -1.99
N PRO A 504 5.24 1.96 -1.00
CA PRO A 504 5.83 1.13 0.03
C PRO A 504 4.78 0.31 0.81
N THR A 505 5.16 -0.88 1.28
CA THR A 505 4.26 -1.78 2.02
C THR A 505 4.92 -2.31 3.30
N THR A 506 4.15 -2.89 4.22
CA THR A 506 4.70 -3.56 5.41
C THR A 506 5.32 -4.93 5.08
N SER A 507 5.10 -5.45 3.87
CA SER A 507 5.73 -6.69 3.41
C SER A 507 7.16 -6.40 2.94
N PRO A 508 8.18 -7.12 3.44
CA PRO A 508 9.54 -7.02 2.90
C PRO A 508 9.70 -7.71 1.54
N GLN A 509 8.63 -8.35 1.03
CA GLN A 509 8.63 -9.11 -0.21
C GLN A 509 7.92 -8.36 -1.34
N ARG A 510 8.53 -8.34 -2.53
CA ARG A 510 7.90 -7.91 -3.79
C ARG A 510 8.07 -8.98 -4.86
N TYR A 511 6.96 -9.38 -5.47
CA TYR A 511 6.92 -10.33 -6.57
C TYR A 511 6.97 -9.62 -7.92
N PHE A 512 7.66 -10.24 -8.89
CA PHE A 512 7.85 -9.71 -10.23
C PHE A 512 7.37 -10.74 -11.30
N PRO A 513 6.34 -10.39 -12.11
CA PRO A 513 5.43 -9.25 -11.92
C PRO A 513 4.57 -9.48 -10.65
N THR A 514 3.61 -8.60 -10.36
CA THR A 514 2.69 -8.81 -9.23
C THR A 514 2.12 -10.24 -9.16
N MET A 515 1.91 -10.78 -7.95
CA MET A 515 1.33 -12.12 -7.77
C MET A 515 -0.02 -12.29 -8.45
N SER A 516 -0.82 -11.23 -8.52
CA SER A 516 -2.08 -11.25 -9.28
C SER A 516 -1.85 -11.54 -10.77
N SER A 517 -0.81 -10.97 -11.39
CA SER A 517 -0.46 -11.25 -12.79
C SER A 517 0.02 -12.69 -12.96
N ILE A 518 0.87 -13.17 -12.04
CA ILE A 518 1.40 -14.55 -12.05
C ILE A 518 0.27 -15.58 -11.89
N ALA A 519 -0.67 -15.37 -10.96
CA ALA A 519 -1.82 -16.23 -10.73
C ALA A 519 -2.72 -16.36 -11.98
N ASN A 520 -2.80 -15.27 -12.76
CA ASN A 520 -3.49 -15.19 -14.05
C ASN A 520 -2.65 -15.70 -15.24
N ASN A 521 -1.47 -16.28 -14.99
CA ASN A 521 -0.52 -16.79 -15.99
C ASN A 521 0.05 -15.71 -16.93
N ILE A 522 0.21 -14.47 -16.43
CA ILE A 522 0.75 -13.34 -17.19
C ILE A 522 2.11 -12.94 -16.60
N LEU A 523 3.20 -13.30 -17.29
CA LEU A 523 4.57 -12.91 -16.90
C LEU A 523 5.06 -11.62 -17.56
N THR A 524 4.33 -11.13 -18.55
CA THR A 524 4.65 -9.89 -19.27
C THR A 524 3.46 -8.94 -19.33
N PRO A 525 2.81 -8.59 -18.19
CA PRO A 525 1.85 -7.49 -18.20
C PRO A 525 2.52 -6.20 -18.70
N LYS A 526 1.73 -5.30 -19.27
CA LYS A 526 2.18 -4.13 -20.05
C LYS A 526 3.29 -3.30 -19.39
N TRP A 527 3.33 -3.22 -18.05
CA TRP A 527 4.23 -2.36 -17.27
C TRP A 527 5.12 -3.10 -16.27
N GLU A 528 5.09 -4.43 -16.27
CA GLU A 528 6.00 -5.28 -15.48
C GLU A 528 6.39 -6.48 -16.34
N VAL A 529 7.52 -6.42 -17.03
CA VAL A 529 7.85 -7.41 -18.06
C VAL A 529 9.02 -8.27 -17.63
N ILE A 530 8.78 -9.57 -17.44
CA ILE A 530 9.85 -10.54 -17.21
C ILE A 530 10.70 -10.69 -18.48
N PRO A 531 12.03 -10.47 -18.40
CA PRO A 531 12.90 -10.63 -19.54
C PRO A 531 13.00 -12.09 -20.00
N ASN A 532 12.98 -12.33 -21.32
CA ASN A 532 13.25 -13.63 -21.92
C ASN A 532 14.63 -13.70 -22.61
N VAL A 533 15.46 -12.69 -22.38
CA VAL A 533 16.85 -12.60 -22.84
C VAL A 533 17.78 -12.38 -21.65
N ALA A 534 19.07 -12.69 -21.83
CA ALA A 534 20.07 -12.42 -20.82
C ALA A 534 20.24 -10.91 -20.60
N ARG A 535 20.22 -10.50 -19.33
CA ARG A 535 20.45 -9.11 -18.92
C ARG A 535 20.66 -9.00 -17.42
N THR A 536 21.17 -7.86 -16.99
CA THR A 536 21.20 -7.49 -15.58
C THR A 536 20.01 -6.60 -15.26
N LEU A 537 19.44 -6.81 -14.08
CA LEU A 537 18.43 -5.95 -13.46
C LEU A 537 19.01 -5.44 -12.13
N ASN A 538 18.86 -4.14 -11.88
CA ASN A 538 19.31 -3.49 -10.65
C ASN A 538 18.09 -3.03 -9.85
N PHE A 539 18.02 -3.45 -8.59
CA PHE A 539 16.93 -3.12 -7.68
C PHE A 539 17.44 -2.39 -6.44
N SER A 540 16.60 -1.50 -5.95
CA SER A 540 16.74 -0.75 -4.71
C SER A 540 15.70 -1.24 -3.72
N LEU A 541 16.12 -1.55 -2.50
CA LEU A 541 15.28 -1.66 -1.33
C LEU A 541 15.42 -0.39 -0.50
N LEU A 542 14.34 0.40 -0.40
CA LEU A 542 14.24 1.52 0.55
C LEU A 542 13.36 1.09 1.73
N VAL A 543 13.89 1.21 2.95
CA VAL A 543 13.19 0.95 4.21
C VAL A 543 12.90 2.27 4.91
N ASN A 544 11.65 2.50 5.26
CA ASN A 544 11.16 3.70 5.94
C ASN A 544 10.63 3.34 7.33
N ASP A 545 10.95 4.14 8.33
CA ASP A 545 10.46 3.99 9.72
C ASP A 545 9.07 4.59 9.96
N ASN A 546 8.58 5.42 9.04
CA ASN A 546 7.28 6.09 9.11
C ASN A 546 7.06 7.01 10.33
N LYS A 547 8.11 7.42 11.05
CA LYS A 547 7.93 8.18 12.29
C LYS A 547 7.29 9.54 12.02
N ALA A 548 6.24 9.86 12.77
CA ALA A 548 5.44 11.08 12.59
C ALA A 548 6.21 12.39 12.85
N THR A 549 7.31 12.35 13.63
CA THR A 549 8.19 13.51 13.85
C THR A 549 9.11 13.80 12.67
N GLY A 550 9.20 12.87 11.71
CA GLY A 550 9.98 12.97 10.48
C GLY A 550 10.62 11.62 10.16
N ASN A 551 10.34 11.10 8.97
CA ASN A 551 10.82 9.81 8.50
C ASN A 551 12.35 9.75 8.43
N GLN A 552 12.97 8.66 8.88
CA GLN A 552 14.30 8.25 8.45
C GLN A 552 14.20 7.04 7.52
N SER A 553 15.22 6.85 6.70
CA SER A 553 15.24 5.75 5.73
C SER A 553 16.64 5.25 5.42
N ALA A 554 16.70 3.95 5.17
CA ALA A 554 17.90 3.27 4.72
C ALA A 554 17.68 2.56 3.39
N ARG A 555 18.77 2.42 2.64
CA ARG A 555 18.73 1.80 1.32
C ARG A 555 19.81 0.75 1.16
N ASP A 556 19.41 -0.36 0.55
CA ASP A 556 20.32 -1.37 0.04
C ASP A 556 19.97 -1.76 -1.41
N LEU A 557 20.92 -2.36 -2.10
CA LEU A 557 20.86 -2.69 -3.52
C LEU A 557 20.97 -4.19 -3.74
N MET A 558 20.21 -4.70 -4.71
CA MET A 558 20.34 -6.06 -5.22
C MET A 558 20.53 -6.06 -6.74
N LYS A 559 21.48 -6.86 -7.21
CA LYS A 559 21.66 -7.19 -8.62
C LYS A 559 21.04 -8.56 -8.92
N VAL A 560 20.23 -8.62 -9.97
CA VAL A 560 19.67 -9.87 -10.51
C VAL A 560 20.18 -10.07 -11.93
N THR A 561 20.96 -11.12 -12.16
CA THR A 561 21.47 -11.52 -13.47
C THR A 561 20.54 -12.55 -14.09
N VAL A 562 19.79 -12.14 -15.11
CA VAL A 562 18.99 -13.02 -15.96
C VAL A 562 19.92 -13.67 -16.99
N THR A 563 19.91 -14.99 -17.06
CA THR A 563 20.78 -15.77 -17.95
C THR A 563 20.11 -16.10 -19.28
N THR A 564 20.79 -16.81 -20.17
CA THR A 564 20.17 -17.43 -21.36
C THR A 564 19.44 -18.75 -21.05
N THR A 565 19.65 -19.29 -19.84
CA THR A 565 19.06 -20.53 -19.33
C THR A 565 17.62 -20.26 -18.88
N GLY A 566 16.67 -21.16 -19.17
CA GLY A 566 15.24 -20.95 -18.88
C GLY A 566 14.33 -21.23 -20.09
N PRO A 567 13.00 -21.15 -19.91
CA PRO A 567 12.31 -20.78 -18.68
C PRO A 567 12.05 -21.95 -17.74
N PHE A 568 12.15 -21.71 -16.43
CA PHE A 568 11.72 -22.66 -15.40
C PHE A 568 10.20 -22.59 -15.25
N LYS A 569 9.51 -23.73 -15.38
CA LYS A 569 8.03 -23.76 -15.45
C LYS A 569 7.45 -25.01 -14.82
N VAL A 570 6.39 -24.87 -14.02
CA VAL A 570 5.58 -26.02 -13.56
C VAL A 570 4.77 -26.58 -14.75
N THR A 571 4.93 -27.87 -15.02
CA THR A 571 4.34 -28.57 -16.17
C THR A 571 3.16 -29.46 -15.79
N SER A 572 2.95 -29.72 -14.49
CA SER A 572 1.79 -30.44 -13.96
C SER A 572 0.61 -29.51 -13.63
N GLN A 573 -0.58 -30.09 -13.38
CA GLN A 573 -1.83 -29.37 -13.05
C GLN A 573 -2.13 -28.21 -14.03
N THR A 574 -2.09 -28.52 -15.33
CA THR A 574 -2.36 -27.57 -16.41
C THR A 574 -3.84 -27.44 -16.76
N LEU A 575 -4.67 -28.34 -16.23
CA LEU A 575 -6.12 -28.37 -16.38
C LEU A 575 -6.78 -28.47 -15.01
N ALA A 576 -8.02 -28.00 -14.92
CA ALA A 576 -8.81 -28.15 -13.71
C ALA A 576 -9.09 -29.62 -13.41
N ALA A 577 -8.86 -30.02 -12.16
CA ALA A 577 -8.99 -31.41 -11.72
C ALA A 577 -9.47 -31.47 -10.27
N ASN A 578 -9.90 -32.67 -9.84
CA ASN A 578 -10.26 -32.96 -8.46
C ASN A 578 -9.30 -34.01 -7.91
N TYR A 579 -8.67 -33.72 -6.77
CA TYR A 579 -7.82 -34.65 -6.04
C TYR A 579 -8.40 -34.94 -4.67
N ASN A 580 -8.10 -36.12 -4.15
CA ASN A 580 -8.51 -36.50 -2.80
C ASN A 580 -7.50 -35.98 -1.77
N GLY A 581 -7.96 -35.39 -0.69
CA GLY A 581 -7.12 -35.01 0.43
C GLY A 581 -6.38 -36.22 1.03
N GLY A 582 -5.14 -36.03 1.48
CA GLY A 582 -4.27 -37.11 1.96
C GLY A 582 -3.72 -38.02 0.86
N SER A 583 -4.06 -37.81 -0.41
CA SER A 583 -3.46 -38.54 -1.53
C SER A 583 -2.13 -37.96 -1.96
N THR A 584 -1.28 -38.81 -2.52
CA THR A 584 -0.04 -38.39 -3.19
C THR A 584 -0.36 -37.71 -4.52
N LEU A 585 0.20 -36.53 -4.74
CA LEU A 585 0.09 -35.75 -5.96
C LEU A 585 1.48 -35.63 -6.62
N PRO A 586 1.66 -36.12 -7.86
CA PRO A 586 2.87 -35.84 -8.63
C PRO A 586 2.89 -34.38 -9.11
N VAL A 587 3.98 -33.69 -8.82
CA VAL A 587 4.26 -32.32 -9.27
C VAL A 587 5.49 -32.36 -10.18
N THR A 588 5.35 -31.86 -11.41
CA THR A 588 6.44 -31.84 -12.41
C THR A 588 6.75 -30.42 -12.86
N TRP A 589 8.01 -30.16 -13.19
CA TRP A 589 8.48 -28.88 -13.72
C TRP A 589 9.60 -29.08 -14.73
N ASP A 590 9.77 -28.10 -15.62
CA ASP A 590 10.91 -28.03 -16.52
C ASP A 590 12.14 -27.55 -15.73
N LEU A 591 13.18 -28.39 -15.65
CA LEU A 591 14.46 -28.04 -15.04
C LEU A 591 15.09 -26.83 -15.73
N ALA A 592 14.95 -26.76 -17.06
CA ALA A 592 15.48 -25.71 -17.90
C ALA A 592 16.94 -25.32 -17.60
N GLY A 593 17.80 -26.27 -17.19
CA GLY A 593 19.20 -26.04 -16.85
C GLY A 593 19.45 -25.28 -15.53
N THR A 594 18.43 -25.07 -14.70
CA THR A 594 18.56 -24.33 -13.43
C THR A 594 19.37 -25.07 -12.36
N ASN A 595 19.49 -26.39 -12.45
CA ASN A 595 20.25 -27.23 -11.52
C ASN A 595 21.76 -27.29 -11.84
N VAL A 596 22.22 -26.62 -12.89
CA VAL A 596 23.64 -26.55 -13.27
C VAL A 596 24.13 -25.10 -13.32
N ALA A 597 25.45 -24.92 -13.45
CA ALA A 597 26.04 -23.60 -13.56
C ALA A 597 25.47 -22.83 -14.77
N PRO A 598 25.22 -21.51 -14.65
CA PRO A 598 25.59 -20.65 -13.54
C PRO A 598 24.55 -20.52 -12.41
N ILE A 599 23.38 -21.16 -12.52
CA ILE A 599 22.26 -20.99 -11.57
C ILE A 599 22.39 -21.90 -10.33
N ASN A 600 22.86 -23.14 -10.52
CA ASN A 600 23.20 -24.10 -9.45
C ASN A 600 22.12 -24.31 -8.37
N THR A 601 20.83 -24.37 -8.74
CA THR A 601 19.76 -24.67 -7.78
C THR A 601 19.67 -26.17 -7.52
N GLU A 602 20.14 -26.59 -6.35
CA GLU A 602 20.15 -28.01 -5.94
C GLU A 602 18.76 -28.51 -5.52
N ASN A 603 17.98 -27.68 -4.82
CA ASN A 603 16.69 -28.07 -4.25
C ASN A 603 15.61 -27.03 -4.53
N VAL A 604 14.35 -27.48 -4.51
CA VAL A 604 13.15 -26.66 -4.61
C VAL A 604 12.21 -26.93 -3.44
N GLN A 605 11.41 -25.93 -3.10
CA GLN A 605 10.29 -25.99 -2.16
C GLN A 605 8.98 -26.08 -2.95
N ILE A 606 8.03 -26.89 -2.48
CA ILE A 606 6.71 -27.03 -3.09
C ILE A 606 5.67 -26.49 -2.11
N LEU A 607 4.93 -25.48 -2.56
CA LEU A 607 3.94 -24.75 -1.76
C LEU A 607 2.54 -24.88 -2.36
N LEU A 608 1.52 -24.82 -1.50
CA LEU A 608 0.11 -24.87 -1.85
C LEU A 608 -0.58 -23.55 -1.49
N SER A 609 -1.37 -23.08 -2.45
CA SER A 609 -2.30 -21.95 -2.29
C SER A 609 -3.73 -22.45 -2.01
N SER A 610 -4.53 -21.63 -1.32
CA SER A 610 -5.97 -21.82 -1.14
C SER A 610 -6.82 -20.67 -1.69
N ASP A 611 -6.18 -19.72 -2.37
CA ASP A 611 -6.78 -18.47 -2.87
C ASP A 611 -6.48 -18.25 -4.36
N ASN A 612 -6.39 -19.35 -5.12
CA ASN A 612 -6.14 -19.37 -6.55
C ASN A 612 -4.77 -18.76 -6.94
N GLY A 613 -3.76 -18.94 -6.10
CA GLY A 613 -2.37 -18.57 -6.36
C GLY A 613 -2.01 -17.14 -5.98
N LEU A 614 -2.80 -16.48 -5.12
CA LEU A 614 -2.45 -15.15 -4.61
C LEU A 614 -1.49 -15.24 -3.41
N THR A 615 -1.66 -16.24 -2.56
CA THR A 615 -0.76 -16.57 -1.44
C THR A 615 -0.46 -18.07 -1.39
N PHE A 616 0.68 -18.42 -0.77
CA PHE A 616 1.18 -19.80 -0.69
C PHE A 616 1.64 -20.16 0.74
N PRO A 617 0.75 -20.12 1.75
CA PRO A 617 1.15 -20.31 3.15
C PRO A 617 1.41 -21.78 3.54
N THR A 618 0.96 -22.74 2.73
CA THR A 618 1.08 -24.17 3.07
C THR A 618 2.29 -24.79 2.39
N VAL A 619 3.24 -25.29 3.17
CA VAL A 619 4.37 -26.06 2.68
C VAL A 619 3.96 -27.51 2.47
N LEU A 620 4.12 -28.03 1.25
CA LEU A 620 3.93 -29.45 0.95
C LEU A 620 5.25 -30.23 0.99
N ALA A 621 6.34 -29.58 0.57
CA ALA A 621 7.69 -30.10 0.71
C ALA A 621 8.68 -28.94 0.88
N GLU A 622 9.47 -28.98 1.96
CA GLU A 622 10.39 -27.89 2.31
C GLU A 622 11.64 -27.85 1.42
N SER A 623 12.17 -29.02 1.08
CA SER A 623 13.37 -29.17 0.25
C SER A 623 13.35 -30.53 -0.44
N VAL A 624 13.18 -30.52 -1.76
CA VAL A 624 13.30 -31.70 -2.62
C VAL A 624 14.32 -31.44 -3.72
N PRO A 625 15.06 -32.46 -4.19
CA PRO A 625 16.01 -32.29 -5.27
C PRO A 625 15.39 -31.62 -6.50
N ASN A 626 16.10 -30.68 -7.11
CA ASN A 626 15.70 -30.04 -8.35
C ASN A 626 15.95 -31.00 -9.52
N THR A 627 15.09 -32.02 -9.64
CA THR A 627 15.19 -33.11 -10.64
C THR A 627 14.02 -33.12 -11.65
N GLY A 628 13.12 -32.14 -11.60
CA GLY A 628 12.00 -31.98 -12.53
C GLY A 628 10.69 -32.66 -12.12
N SER A 629 10.70 -33.41 -11.01
CA SER A 629 9.52 -34.05 -10.45
C SER A 629 9.70 -34.33 -8.96
N ALA A 630 8.61 -34.22 -8.21
CA ALA A 630 8.51 -34.71 -6.84
C ALA A 630 7.05 -35.08 -6.51
N ASP A 631 6.88 -36.04 -5.62
CA ASP A 631 5.59 -36.42 -5.08
C ASP A 631 5.33 -35.67 -3.76
N VAL A 632 4.14 -35.12 -3.61
CA VAL A 632 3.71 -34.41 -2.39
C VAL A 632 2.40 -34.95 -1.85
N ILE A 633 2.16 -34.84 -0.55
CA ILE A 633 0.90 -35.24 0.07
C ILE A 633 0.00 -34.02 0.23
N LEU A 634 -1.21 -34.09 -0.30
CA LEU A 634 -2.18 -33.00 -0.16
C LEU A 634 -2.77 -32.96 1.27
N PRO A 635 -2.99 -31.78 1.87
CA PRO A 635 -3.76 -31.66 3.10
C PRO A 635 -5.14 -32.28 2.95
N ASN A 636 -5.62 -32.98 3.98
CA ASN A 636 -6.94 -33.62 3.94
C ASN A 636 -8.08 -32.64 4.31
N GLU A 637 -8.20 -31.58 3.52
CA GLU A 637 -9.15 -30.49 3.71
C GLU A 637 -9.79 -30.09 2.38
N ASN A 638 -11.02 -29.57 2.44
CA ASN A 638 -11.68 -29.08 1.24
C ASN A 638 -11.03 -27.77 0.78
N ASN A 639 -10.55 -27.72 -0.46
CA ASN A 639 -10.00 -26.51 -1.07
C ASN A 639 -10.42 -26.44 -2.54
N GLY A 640 -11.25 -25.46 -2.91
CA GLY A 640 -11.75 -25.29 -4.28
C GLY A 640 -10.91 -24.37 -5.17
N ASN A 641 -9.80 -23.86 -4.66
CA ASN A 641 -8.98 -22.83 -5.32
C ASN A 641 -7.48 -23.15 -5.20
N ALA A 642 -7.12 -24.44 -5.26
CA ALA A 642 -5.74 -24.86 -5.06
C ALA A 642 -4.85 -24.53 -6.26
N ARG A 643 -3.65 -24.03 -5.97
CA ARG A 643 -2.53 -23.86 -6.92
C ARG A 643 -1.24 -24.32 -6.26
N ILE A 644 -0.30 -24.83 -7.06
CA ILE A 644 1.03 -25.26 -6.63
C ILE A 644 2.06 -24.26 -7.12
N MET A 645 2.96 -23.85 -6.23
CA MET A 645 4.19 -23.15 -6.57
C MET A 645 5.38 -24.08 -6.35
N VAL A 646 6.28 -24.11 -7.32
CA VAL A 646 7.62 -24.67 -7.15
C VAL A 646 8.60 -23.50 -7.07
N LYS A 647 9.22 -23.31 -5.91
CA LYS A 647 10.10 -22.20 -5.58
C LYS A 647 11.52 -22.71 -5.38
N ALA A 648 12.51 -22.02 -5.94
CA ALA A 648 13.91 -22.39 -5.71
C ALA A 648 14.32 -22.21 -4.24
N VAL A 649 15.10 -23.15 -3.71
CA VAL A 649 15.78 -22.97 -2.41
C VAL A 649 17.11 -22.26 -2.64
N ASN A 650 17.45 -21.29 -1.79
CA ASN A 650 18.65 -20.43 -1.91
C ASN A 650 18.74 -19.63 -3.23
N ASN A 651 17.62 -19.43 -3.91
CA ASN A 651 17.49 -18.55 -5.07
C ASN A 651 16.09 -17.90 -5.04
N ILE A 652 15.84 -16.91 -5.90
CA ILE A 652 14.66 -16.03 -5.83
C ILE A 652 13.58 -16.35 -6.87
N TYR A 653 13.86 -17.24 -7.84
CA TYR A 653 12.91 -17.56 -8.89
C TYR A 653 11.92 -18.65 -8.47
N PHE A 654 10.76 -18.66 -9.10
CA PHE A 654 9.71 -19.66 -8.88
C PHE A 654 8.76 -19.75 -10.08
N ALA A 655 7.96 -20.81 -10.11
CA ALA A 655 6.88 -20.97 -11.08
C ALA A 655 5.60 -21.49 -10.41
N VAL A 656 4.46 -21.09 -10.94
CA VAL A 656 3.12 -21.53 -10.50
C VAL A 656 2.49 -22.38 -11.60
N ASN A 657 1.86 -23.49 -11.23
CA ASN A 657 1.12 -24.35 -12.16
C ASN A 657 0.01 -23.55 -12.87
N SER A 658 -0.39 -23.88 -14.10
CA SER A 658 -1.24 -22.98 -14.90
C SER A 658 -2.74 -23.02 -14.61
N ALA A 659 -3.26 -24.06 -13.96
CA ALA A 659 -4.70 -24.20 -13.69
C ALA A 659 -5.02 -24.46 -12.22
N ARG A 660 -6.13 -23.92 -11.74
CA ARG A 660 -6.66 -24.27 -10.41
C ARG A 660 -7.12 -25.73 -10.37
N PHE A 661 -7.02 -26.36 -9.20
CA PHE A 661 -7.64 -27.67 -8.94
C PHE A 661 -8.37 -27.67 -7.59
N ASN A 662 -9.14 -28.71 -7.36
CA ASN A 662 -9.86 -28.92 -6.11
C ASN A 662 -9.21 -30.03 -5.30
N ILE A 663 -9.22 -29.88 -3.97
CA ILE A 663 -8.91 -30.91 -3.00
C ILE A 663 -10.22 -31.26 -2.28
N ASN A 664 -10.62 -32.52 -2.35
CA ASN A 664 -11.80 -33.03 -1.65
C ASN A 664 -11.36 -33.75 -0.39
N LYS A 665 -11.83 -33.29 0.77
CA LYS A 665 -11.62 -33.97 2.03
C LYS A 665 -12.19 -35.38 1.96
N VAL A 666 -11.36 -36.37 2.24
CA VAL A 666 -11.79 -37.76 2.39
C VAL A 666 -12.02 -38.03 3.87
N LEU A 667 -13.23 -38.42 4.23
CA LEU A 667 -13.55 -38.92 5.56
C LEU A 667 -13.15 -40.40 5.60
N ALA A 668 -12.26 -40.78 6.52
CA ALA A 668 -11.99 -42.19 6.74
C ALA A 668 -13.24 -42.84 7.34
N VAL A 669 -13.79 -43.87 6.66
CA VAL A 669 -14.63 -44.87 7.32
C VAL A 669 -13.68 -45.98 7.74
N ASN A 670 -13.42 -46.13 9.03
CA ASN A 670 -12.80 -47.35 9.55
C ASN A 670 -13.82 -48.49 9.43
N GLU A 671 -13.98 -49.09 8.25
CA GLU A 671 -14.48 -50.47 8.20
C GLU A 671 -13.39 -51.34 8.83
N SER A 672 -13.63 -51.87 10.03
CA SER A 672 -12.66 -52.77 10.65
C SER A 672 -12.45 -53.98 9.73
N ALA A 673 -11.21 -54.47 9.62
CA ALA A 673 -10.91 -55.70 8.89
C ALA A 673 -11.76 -56.89 9.38
N PHE A 674 -12.30 -56.79 10.60
CA PHE A 674 -13.26 -57.72 11.19
C PHE A 674 -14.62 -57.81 10.47
N ASP A 675 -15.10 -56.73 9.84
CA ASP A 675 -16.37 -56.75 9.08
C ASP A 675 -16.22 -57.52 7.75
N LYS A 676 -15.01 -57.60 7.20
CA LYS A 676 -14.69 -58.37 5.99
C LYS A 676 -14.61 -59.86 6.30
N GLY A 677 -15.77 -60.50 6.20
CA GLY A 677 -15.95 -61.96 6.24
C GLY A 677 -16.82 -62.48 7.38
N PHE A 678 -17.44 -61.59 8.15
CA PHE A 678 -18.60 -61.96 8.95
C PHE A 678 -19.81 -62.22 8.06
N ALA A 679 -20.32 -63.45 8.03
CA ALA A 679 -21.54 -63.81 7.31
C ALA A 679 -22.45 -64.69 8.19
N ILE A 680 -23.76 -64.55 7.97
CA ILE A 680 -24.77 -65.40 8.61
C ILE A 680 -25.65 -66.03 7.53
N TYR A 681 -25.74 -67.37 7.50
CA TYR A 681 -26.49 -68.09 6.48
C TYR A 681 -26.99 -69.48 6.92
N PRO A 682 -28.11 -69.97 6.36
CA PRO A 682 -29.06 -69.19 5.60
C PRO A 682 -29.72 -68.10 6.47
N ASN A 683 -30.09 -66.99 5.86
CA ASN A 683 -30.78 -65.88 6.52
C ASN A 683 -31.69 -65.22 5.49
N PRO A 684 -33.03 -65.34 5.57
CA PRO A 684 -33.81 -65.86 6.70
C PRO A 684 -33.74 -67.39 6.92
N THR A 685 -33.90 -67.85 8.17
CA THR A 685 -33.85 -69.28 8.53
C THR A 685 -34.82 -69.65 9.66
N LYS A 686 -35.06 -70.96 9.84
CA LYS A 686 -35.83 -71.55 10.93
C LYS A 686 -35.05 -72.75 11.47
N GLY A 687 -34.86 -72.82 12.77
CA GLY A 687 -34.13 -73.92 13.42
C GLY A 687 -32.64 -73.64 13.60
N GLU A 688 -31.86 -73.41 12.54
CA GLU A 688 -30.40 -73.25 12.64
C GLU A 688 -29.86 -72.13 11.74
N VAL A 689 -28.80 -71.46 12.19
CA VAL A 689 -28.04 -70.46 11.42
C VAL A 689 -26.53 -70.70 11.56
N ASN A 690 -25.79 -70.60 10.46
CA ASN A 690 -24.32 -70.63 10.51
C ASN A 690 -23.79 -69.20 10.65
N ILE A 691 -22.88 -69.01 11.61
CA ILE A 691 -22.05 -67.82 11.76
C ILE A 691 -20.69 -68.15 11.15
N SER A 692 -20.26 -67.38 10.15
CA SER A 692 -18.98 -67.52 9.47
C SER A 692 -18.12 -66.29 9.70
N LEU A 693 -16.84 -66.49 9.99
CA LEU A 693 -15.82 -65.46 10.19
C LEU A 693 -14.54 -65.83 9.43
N SER A 694 -13.77 -64.84 8.96
CA SER A 694 -12.49 -65.07 8.29
C SER A 694 -11.40 -65.64 9.20
N LYS A 695 -11.49 -65.38 10.51
CA LYS A 695 -10.57 -65.89 11.54
C LYS A 695 -11.23 -65.78 12.91
N VAL A 696 -11.05 -66.80 13.75
CA VAL A 696 -11.60 -66.84 15.11
C VAL A 696 -10.45 -66.86 16.12
N ASN A 697 -10.41 -65.88 17.03
CA ASN A 697 -9.43 -65.87 18.11
C ASN A 697 -9.99 -66.56 19.35
N LYS A 698 -9.09 -67.03 20.21
CA LYS A 698 -9.45 -67.68 21.48
C LYS A 698 -10.29 -66.73 22.34
N GLY A 699 -11.50 -67.15 22.69
CA GLY A 699 -12.46 -66.34 23.46
C GLY A 699 -13.47 -65.54 22.63
N ALA A 700 -13.54 -65.75 21.31
CA ALA A 700 -14.60 -65.17 20.50
C ALA A 700 -15.98 -65.69 20.90
N SER A 701 -16.98 -64.82 20.87
CA SER A 701 -18.35 -65.12 21.28
C SER A 701 -19.39 -64.44 20.41
N TYR A 702 -20.61 -64.96 20.42
CA TYR A 702 -21.77 -64.33 19.80
C TYR A 702 -22.87 -64.09 20.84
N GLN A 703 -23.70 -63.08 20.56
CA GLN A 703 -24.91 -62.76 21.28
C GLN A 703 -26.03 -62.55 20.27
N ILE A 704 -27.20 -63.11 20.53
CA ILE A 704 -28.43 -62.85 19.79
C ILE A 704 -29.32 -61.97 20.67
N LEU A 705 -29.59 -60.76 20.18
CA LEU A 705 -30.41 -59.77 20.85
C LEU A 705 -31.74 -59.62 20.12
N ASP A 706 -32.83 -59.37 20.83
CA ASP A 706 -34.08 -58.90 20.20
C ASP A 706 -33.95 -57.42 19.79
N LEU A 707 -34.99 -56.88 19.14
CA LEU A 707 -35.00 -55.48 18.68
C LEU A 707 -34.96 -54.45 19.83
N SER A 708 -35.28 -54.85 21.06
CA SER A 708 -35.15 -54.00 22.25
C SER A 708 -33.73 -54.02 22.84
N GLY A 709 -32.84 -54.85 22.29
CA GLY A 709 -31.48 -55.06 22.78
C GLY A 709 -31.38 -56.08 23.92
N LYS A 710 -32.48 -56.77 24.26
CA LYS A 710 -32.47 -57.80 25.30
C LYS A 710 -31.76 -59.05 24.78
N LEU A 711 -30.87 -59.61 25.60
CA LEU A 711 -30.16 -60.85 25.29
C LEU A 711 -31.11 -62.05 25.29
N VAL A 712 -31.15 -62.77 24.17
CA VAL A 712 -32.01 -63.94 23.95
C VAL A 712 -31.20 -65.24 23.91
N SER A 713 -29.99 -65.20 23.35
CA SER A 713 -29.07 -66.34 23.32
C SER A 713 -27.62 -65.85 23.23
N ASN A 714 -26.66 -66.64 23.72
CA ASN A 714 -25.23 -66.39 23.54
C ASN A 714 -24.45 -67.70 23.43
N GLY A 715 -23.20 -67.62 23.00
CA GLY A 715 -22.29 -68.75 22.99
C GLY A 715 -20.87 -68.38 22.54
N SER A 716 -19.96 -69.35 22.60
CA SER A 716 -18.61 -69.23 22.05
C SER A 716 -18.59 -69.50 20.54
N LEU A 717 -17.64 -68.89 19.85
CA LEU A 717 -17.27 -69.22 18.48
C LEU A 717 -15.93 -69.94 18.55
N GLU A 718 -15.95 -71.26 18.40
CA GLU A 718 -14.73 -72.08 18.50
C GLU A 718 -14.07 -72.32 17.15
N ASN A 719 -14.83 -72.19 16.07
CA ASN A 719 -14.39 -72.43 14.69
C ASN A 719 -14.83 -71.28 13.78
N GLU A 720 -14.12 -71.09 12.67
CA GLU A 720 -14.44 -70.10 11.61
C GLU A 720 -15.87 -70.22 11.08
N LYS A 721 -16.48 -71.40 11.20
CA LYS A 721 -17.89 -71.64 11.00
C LYS A 721 -18.48 -72.27 12.25
N THR A 722 -19.46 -71.62 12.85
CA THR A 722 -20.18 -72.12 14.02
C THR A 722 -21.67 -72.16 13.70
N GLN A 723 -22.29 -73.33 13.87
CA GLN A 723 -23.74 -73.49 13.70
C GLN A 723 -24.44 -73.22 15.04
N VAL A 724 -25.48 -72.39 14.99
CA VAL A 724 -26.26 -71.99 16.16
C VAL A 724 -27.70 -72.43 15.99
N ASN A 725 -28.21 -73.17 16.98
CA ASN A 725 -29.61 -73.55 17.04
C ASN A 725 -30.45 -72.38 17.57
N ILE A 726 -31.43 -71.97 16.77
CA ILE A 726 -32.36 -70.88 17.01
C ILE A 726 -33.82 -71.36 17.02
N SER A 727 -34.08 -72.68 17.10
CA SER A 727 -35.43 -73.27 17.06
C SER A 727 -36.37 -72.78 18.17
N SER A 728 -35.81 -72.31 19.28
CA SER A 728 -36.54 -71.72 20.41
C SER A 728 -36.95 -70.25 20.20
N LEU A 729 -36.42 -69.59 19.17
CA LEU A 729 -36.73 -68.19 18.86
C LEU A 729 -38.06 -68.09 18.11
N LYS A 730 -38.91 -67.13 18.50
CA LYS A 730 -40.14 -66.81 17.77
C LYS A 730 -39.80 -66.14 16.43
N THR A 731 -40.67 -66.29 15.43
CA THR A 731 -40.60 -65.56 14.15
C THR A 731 -40.42 -64.06 14.39
N GLY A 732 -39.40 -63.46 13.77
CA GLY A 732 -39.05 -62.06 13.98
C GLY A 732 -37.62 -61.72 13.57
N THR A 733 -37.27 -60.44 13.68
CA THR A 733 -35.91 -59.94 13.41
C THR A 733 -35.13 -59.81 14.71
N TYR A 734 -33.91 -60.33 14.72
CA TYR A 734 -32.96 -60.30 15.83
C TYR A 734 -31.64 -59.70 15.34
N ARG A 735 -30.76 -59.32 16.26
CA ARG A 735 -29.41 -58.86 15.94
C ARG A 735 -28.38 -59.83 16.52
N ILE A 736 -27.55 -60.42 15.65
CA ILE A 736 -26.38 -61.19 16.08
C ILE A 736 -25.22 -60.22 16.21
N VAL A 737 -24.67 -60.11 17.42
CA VAL A 737 -23.46 -59.36 17.74
C VAL A 737 -22.34 -60.37 17.99
N ILE A 738 -21.18 -60.16 17.38
CA ILE A 738 -19.99 -60.98 17.61
C ILE A 738 -18.95 -60.14 18.31
N SER A 739 -18.28 -60.71 19.31
CA SER A 739 -17.05 -60.17 19.88
C SER A 739 -15.87 -61.09 19.58
N ASN A 740 -14.79 -60.57 19.00
CA ASN A 740 -13.58 -61.32 18.68
C ASN A 740 -12.35 -60.44 18.95
N ASN A 741 -11.47 -60.86 19.86
CA ASN A 741 -10.27 -60.10 20.24
C ASN A 741 -10.54 -58.64 20.66
N GLY A 742 -11.65 -58.40 21.37
CA GLY A 742 -12.04 -57.07 21.86
C GLY A 742 -12.81 -56.19 20.87
N GLU A 743 -12.90 -56.57 19.60
CA GLU A 743 -13.71 -55.88 18.59
C GLU A 743 -15.12 -56.48 18.50
N THR A 744 -16.12 -55.66 18.16
CA THR A 744 -17.51 -56.11 17.98
C THR A 744 -18.11 -55.70 16.64
N THR A 745 -18.87 -56.60 16.01
CA THR A 745 -19.63 -56.37 14.77
C THR A 745 -21.02 -56.96 14.92
N SER A 746 -21.99 -56.55 14.08
CA SER A 746 -23.34 -57.09 14.15
C SER A 746 -24.05 -57.18 12.80
N LYS A 747 -24.94 -58.18 12.66
CA LYS A 747 -25.82 -58.38 11.51
C LYS A 747 -27.23 -58.77 11.94
N ASN A 748 -28.21 -58.42 11.12
CA ASN A 748 -29.61 -58.77 11.36
C ASN A 748 -29.88 -60.23 10.99
N LEU A 749 -30.40 -61.02 11.93
CA LEU A 749 -30.92 -62.36 11.74
C LEU A 749 -32.44 -62.31 11.58
N ILE A 750 -32.98 -62.94 10.54
CA ILE A 750 -34.42 -63.05 10.30
C ILE A 750 -34.85 -64.49 10.56
N VAL A 751 -35.65 -64.70 11.60
CA VAL A 751 -36.19 -66.00 11.99
C VAL A 751 -37.60 -66.17 11.40
N LYS A 752 -37.81 -67.25 10.65
CA LYS A 752 -39.08 -67.58 9.98
C LYS A 752 -40.04 -68.39 10.85
#